data_AF-A0A284RCE9-F1
#
_entry.id   AF-A0A284RCE9-F1
#
_cell.length_a   1.000
_cell.length_b   1.000
_cell.length_c   1.000
_cell.angle_alpha   90.00
_cell.angle_beta   90.00
_cell.angle_gamma   90.00
#
_symmetry.space_group_name_H-M   'P 1'
#
loop_
_entity.id
_entity.type
_entity.pdbx_description
1 polymer ?
#
loop_
_entity_poly.entity_id
_entity_poly.type
_entity_poly.pdbx_seq_one_letter_code
_entity_poly.pdbx_strand_id
1 'polypeptide(L)'
;MDQCVLPQEILDAVVDLLKDDKAALQACSLTSRRLTPRTRVHLFYTIHPWTARWNDGLLDLLQSSPSLIAHIRKIRPLSPCTYGSSLVAIIELLVNPIHLEMHLVDWNSLPERFVQALYSRTYASVSLFDTEFSSFSELAPLLANSTRLEKLTISTEYQATGDPGPSCCTHQHPSPGPPVDHLVLFDYDGSLYHLLNGINSRQCPVSIQELKTLEIRPRGWDYFSQFQVLFREATKLEELTFRNSASAPVPPATASPLPISHLKKLTVNMPQYHSGNTQSIDWWISNFENTDGNCLLKDIHFCVQAAQDDYLHYVQHNPEHEAVWDGVAHALSKSRMPALRSLKVEVSIDRSAGVSWERPVPPSSACNSMNDCIEAKLATLESQGVTVQVIVKTPGWSRRLLRGNLLTLLGSAHPGLKDLAQCYFLDPTKLVRSLVILLFARATNGLGEGWEAMEWNAAREAASGRTEEFEQPLTRGDVLHYWNPSMPDHAESFDSIFPLQTPAPFPHSLQAPSSSPSSTRPYLLPTQIRVAQIVEMIQIASMLHDEISVTTSSTQGVFGNKLAILGGDFLLGRASAALSRLGDSEVVELIASVISNLVEGRVIELKTEYASSPLTPRDAWHTYFKTTYLKTGSLLAKGARSAVILGGCRNEIWKGVAYAFGRNIGVALQLVDDAREHESCVSTSTRPRTASSPILFAWEEHPALGPLIERGFTEPEDIAVANDLVRRSCGINRTWELVHDYVTRASNLLRYLPDSDSRLALDLFTQRIAERTS
;
A
#
# COMPACT_ATOMS: atom_id res chain seq x y z
N MET A 1 30.50 29.11 -26.42
CA MET A 1 30.27 27.68 -26.67
C MET A 1 28.93 27.35 -26.05
N ASP A 2 28.04 26.83 -26.89
CA ASP A 2 26.60 26.74 -26.69
C ASP A 2 26.23 26.06 -25.37
N GLN A 3 25.33 26.69 -24.62
CA GLN A 3 24.69 26.07 -23.47
C GLN A 3 24.01 24.78 -23.97
N CYS A 4 24.37 23.65 -23.37
CA CYS A 4 23.75 22.36 -23.67
C CYS A 4 22.29 22.41 -23.17
N VAL A 5 21.41 22.91 -24.03
CA VAL A 5 19.98 23.02 -23.78
C VAL A 5 19.37 21.67 -24.13
N LEU A 6 18.81 20.98 -23.13
CA LEU A 6 18.13 19.70 -23.36
C LEU A 6 17.09 19.83 -24.48
N PRO A 7 17.00 18.85 -25.40
CA PRO A 7 15.95 18.76 -26.39
C PRO A 7 14.56 18.82 -25.73
N GLN A 8 13.59 19.43 -26.42
CA GLN A 8 12.24 19.63 -25.88
C GLN A 8 11.54 18.29 -25.60
N GLU A 9 11.86 17.26 -26.37
CA GLU A 9 11.34 15.90 -26.23
C GLU A 9 11.74 15.28 -24.89
N ILE A 10 12.96 15.54 -24.41
CA ILE A 10 13.44 15.05 -23.11
C ILE A 10 12.73 15.82 -21.98
N LEU A 11 12.58 17.13 -22.14
CA LEU A 11 11.84 17.96 -21.17
C LEU A 11 10.38 17.52 -21.05
N ASP A 12 9.74 17.21 -22.18
CA ASP A 12 8.37 16.73 -22.21
C ASP A 12 8.25 15.34 -21.59
N ALA A 13 9.20 14.44 -21.84
CA ALA A 13 9.24 13.11 -21.21
C ALA A 13 9.43 13.19 -19.69
N VAL A 14 10.24 14.13 -19.19
CA VAL A 14 10.37 14.38 -17.74
C VAL A 14 9.05 14.87 -17.15
N VAL A 15 8.37 15.78 -17.84
CA VAL A 15 7.05 16.26 -17.40
C VAL A 15 6.00 15.13 -17.41
N ASP A 16 6.10 14.18 -18.33
CA ASP A 16 5.20 13.02 -18.39
C ASP A 16 5.33 12.07 -17.19
N LEU A 17 6.54 11.97 -16.61
CA LEU A 17 6.75 11.21 -15.37
C LEU A 17 6.07 11.87 -14.17
N LEU A 18 5.76 13.17 -14.24
CA LEU A 18 5.10 13.93 -13.19
C LEU A 18 3.57 13.97 -13.34
N LYS A 19 2.97 13.24 -14.28
CA LYS A 19 1.54 13.33 -14.61
C LYS A 19 0.59 13.19 -13.41
N ASP A 20 0.97 12.40 -12.41
CA ASP A 20 0.18 12.13 -11.20
C ASP A 20 0.52 13.07 -10.02
N ASP A 21 1.52 13.95 -10.18
CA ASP A 21 1.93 14.97 -9.21
C ASP A 21 1.54 16.38 -9.68
N LYS A 22 0.33 16.78 -9.33
CA LYS A 22 -0.23 18.09 -9.71
C LYS A 22 0.59 19.27 -9.18
N ALA A 23 1.20 19.14 -8.00
CA ALA A 23 1.98 20.21 -7.39
C ALA A 23 3.30 20.42 -8.15
N ALA A 24 4.00 19.33 -8.46
CA ALA A 24 5.21 19.39 -9.29
C ALA A 24 4.92 19.93 -10.69
N LEU A 25 3.83 19.51 -11.32
CA LEU A 25 3.41 20.02 -12.64
C LEU A 25 3.13 21.53 -12.61
N GLN A 26 2.47 22.04 -11.55
CA GLN A 26 2.24 23.48 -11.36
C GLN A 26 3.55 24.24 -11.21
N ALA A 27 4.47 23.74 -10.37
CA ALA A 27 5.78 24.34 -10.20
C ALA A 27 6.57 24.35 -11.52
N CYS A 28 6.60 23.25 -12.27
CA CYS A 28 7.21 23.18 -13.60
C CYS A 28 6.58 24.19 -14.57
N SER A 29 5.26 24.34 -14.56
CA SER A 29 4.54 25.26 -15.44
C SER A 29 4.88 26.72 -15.17
N LEU A 30 5.09 27.08 -13.90
CA LEU A 30 5.40 28.44 -13.45
C LEU A 30 6.89 28.79 -13.55
N THR A 31 7.78 27.80 -13.42
CA THR A 31 9.24 28.01 -13.42
C THR A 31 9.82 28.19 -14.81
N SER A 32 9.24 27.57 -15.85
CA SER A 32 9.76 27.67 -17.22
C SER A 32 8.68 27.65 -18.28
N ARG A 33 8.70 28.67 -19.16
CA ARG A 33 7.82 28.76 -20.34
C ARG A 33 7.95 27.58 -21.30
N ARG A 34 9.09 26.87 -21.27
CA ARG A 34 9.32 25.69 -22.12
C ARG A 34 8.60 24.45 -21.61
N LEU A 35 8.35 24.35 -20.31
CA LEU A 35 7.61 23.24 -19.71
C LEU A 35 6.11 23.50 -19.67
N THR A 36 5.70 24.77 -19.82
CA THR A 36 4.30 25.20 -19.78
C THR A 36 3.39 24.43 -20.76
N PRO A 37 3.75 24.19 -22.04
CA PRO A 37 2.86 23.48 -22.96
C PRO A 37 2.55 22.05 -22.50
N ARG A 38 3.59 21.26 -22.15
CA ARG A 38 3.41 19.87 -21.75
C ARG A 38 2.78 19.73 -20.36
N THR A 39 3.14 20.58 -19.41
CA THR A 39 2.52 20.58 -18.06
C THR A 39 1.01 20.88 -18.12
N ARG A 40 0.57 21.77 -19.01
CA ARG A 40 -0.85 22.07 -19.22
C ARG A 40 -1.64 20.87 -19.76
N VAL A 41 -1.03 19.99 -20.55
CA VAL A 41 -1.65 18.73 -21.00
C VAL A 41 -2.13 17.93 -19.79
N HIS A 42 -1.27 17.73 -18.79
CA HIS A 42 -1.59 16.94 -17.61
C HIS A 42 -2.47 17.69 -16.61
N LEU A 43 -2.20 18.97 -16.37
CA LEU A 43 -2.96 19.79 -15.41
C LEU A 43 -4.43 19.98 -15.79
N PHE A 44 -4.71 20.09 -17.10
CA PHE A 44 -6.05 20.28 -17.64
C PHE A 44 -6.62 19.02 -18.29
N TYR A 45 -5.96 17.86 -18.13
CA TYR A 45 -6.42 16.60 -18.72
C TYR A 45 -7.84 16.23 -18.25
N THR A 46 -8.08 16.35 -16.94
CA THR A 46 -9.37 16.06 -16.31
C THR A 46 -10.00 17.32 -15.76
N ILE A 47 -11.26 17.54 -16.09
CA ILE A 47 -12.09 18.55 -15.43
C ILE A 47 -13.03 17.89 -14.42
N HIS A 48 -13.15 18.52 -13.26
CA HIS A 48 -14.01 18.09 -12.16
C HIS A 48 -15.09 19.14 -11.87
N PRO A 49 -16.16 19.23 -12.68
CA PRO A 49 -17.32 20.05 -12.36
C PRO A 49 -17.86 19.73 -10.96
N TRP A 50 -17.99 20.76 -10.12
CA TRP A 50 -18.37 20.58 -8.72
C TRP A 50 -19.51 21.50 -8.26
N THR A 51 -19.45 22.81 -8.51
CA THR A 51 -20.50 23.76 -8.09
C THR A 51 -20.82 24.75 -9.20
N ALA A 52 -22.00 25.40 -9.16
CA ALA A 52 -22.37 26.45 -10.12
C ALA A 52 -21.25 27.50 -10.28
N ARG A 53 -20.80 28.07 -9.15
CA ARG A 53 -19.74 29.09 -9.13
C ARG A 53 -18.41 28.60 -9.72
N TRP A 54 -18.05 27.34 -9.46
CA TRP A 54 -16.85 26.76 -10.04
C TRP A 54 -16.99 26.57 -11.55
N ASN A 55 -18.17 26.12 -12.00
CA ASN A 55 -18.47 25.94 -13.42
C ASN A 55 -18.46 27.29 -14.17
N ASP A 56 -19.00 28.36 -13.56
CA ASP A 56 -18.94 29.72 -14.11
C ASP A 56 -17.49 30.18 -14.29
N GLY A 57 -16.67 30.04 -13.24
CA GLY A 57 -15.25 30.41 -13.30
C GLY A 57 -14.44 29.57 -14.30
N LEU A 58 -14.76 28.28 -14.45
CA LEU A 58 -14.14 27.44 -15.47
C LEU A 58 -14.56 27.88 -16.87
N LEU A 59 -15.85 28.20 -17.09
CA LEU A 59 -16.34 28.68 -18.37
C LEU A 59 -15.64 29.99 -18.77
N ASP A 60 -15.53 30.94 -17.85
CA ASP A 60 -14.81 32.20 -18.07
C ASP A 60 -13.35 31.97 -18.44
N LEU A 61 -12.68 31.02 -17.76
CA LEU A 61 -11.30 30.64 -18.05
C LEU A 61 -11.17 30.04 -19.45
N LEU A 62 -12.06 29.14 -19.85
CA LEU A 62 -12.02 28.49 -21.17
C LEU A 62 -12.32 29.47 -22.30
N GLN A 63 -13.24 30.41 -22.08
CA GLN A 63 -13.53 31.49 -23.03
C GLN A 63 -12.35 32.46 -23.16
N SER A 64 -11.70 32.80 -22.03
CA SER A 64 -10.53 33.69 -22.02
C SER A 64 -9.25 33.02 -22.55
N SER A 65 -9.17 31.69 -22.51
CA SER A 65 -8.01 30.91 -22.97
C SER A 65 -8.43 29.67 -23.78
N PRO A 66 -8.88 29.84 -25.04
CA PRO A 66 -9.41 28.74 -25.87
C PRO A 66 -8.41 27.61 -26.11
N SER A 67 -7.10 27.88 -26.05
CA SER A 67 -6.06 26.86 -26.18
C SER A 67 -6.13 25.75 -25.13
N LEU A 68 -6.75 26.01 -23.97
CA LEU A 68 -6.89 25.01 -22.90
C LEU A 68 -7.91 23.91 -23.26
N ILE A 69 -8.91 24.23 -24.09
CA ILE A 69 -9.99 23.32 -24.49
C ILE A 69 -9.41 22.05 -25.13
N ALA A 70 -8.36 22.18 -25.96
CA ALA A 70 -7.73 21.05 -26.64
C ALA A 70 -7.02 20.04 -25.70
N HIS A 71 -6.72 20.45 -24.46
CA HIS A 71 -6.02 19.62 -23.47
C HIS A 71 -7.00 18.80 -22.61
N ILE A 72 -8.27 19.20 -22.55
CA ILE A 72 -9.29 18.52 -21.75
C ILE A 72 -9.73 17.25 -22.48
N ARG A 73 -9.39 16.10 -21.90
CA ARG A 73 -9.72 14.78 -22.45
C ARG A 73 -10.65 13.98 -21.56
N LYS A 74 -10.77 14.30 -20.28
CA LYS A 74 -11.64 13.61 -19.32
C LYS A 74 -12.59 14.56 -18.61
N ILE A 75 -13.87 14.20 -18.58
CA ILE A 75 -14.92 14.94 -17.86
C ILE A 75 -15.40 14.07 -16.70
N ARG A 76 -15.35 14.61 -15.47
CA ARG A 76 -15.87 13.94 -14.28
C ARG A 76 -16.79 14.84 -13.45
N PRO A 77 -18.09 14.95 -13.80
CA PRO A 77 -19.05 15.68 -12.98
C PRO A 77 -19.27 14.96 -11.65
N LEU A 78 -19.22 15.68 -10.53
CA LEU A 78 -19.43 15.13 -9.19
C LEU A 78 -20.86 15.43 -8.69
N SER A 79 -21.48 14.49 -7.96
CA SER A 79 -22.84 14.60 -7.39
C SER A 79 -22.85 15.38 -6.07
N PRO A 80 -22.60 16.70 -6.14
CA PRO A 80 -23.71 17.65 -5.96
C PRO A 80 -23.67 18.83 -6.95
N CYS A 81 -23.05 18.66 -8.12
CA CYS A 81 -22.93 19.76 -9.08
C CYS A 81 -24.28 20.15 -9.67
N THR A 82 -24.54 21.45 -9.76
CA THR A 82 -25.69 21.96 -10.48
C THR A 82 -25.44 21.77 -11.98
N TYR A 83 -26.27 20.96 -12.64
CA TYR A 83 -26.30 20.79 -14.09
C TYR A 83 -26.89 22.02 -14.81
N GLY A 84 -26.39 23.21 -14.47
CA GLY A 84 -26.87 24.49 -15.00
C GLY A 84 -26.25 24.86 -16.36
N SER A 85 -26.64 26.03 -16.87
CA SER A 85 -26.24 26.56 -18.19
C SER A 85 -24.73 26.57 -18.42
N SER A 86 -23.92 26.85 -17.40
CA SER A 86 -22.48 26.99 -17.54
C SER A 86 -21.78 25.65 -17.79
N LEU A 87 -22.24 24.57 -17.15
CA LEU A 87 -21.71 23.24 -17.41
C LEU A 87 -22.08 22.75 -18.81
N VAL A 88 -23.30 23.06 -19.26
CA VAL A 88 -23.74 22.78 -20.64
C VAL A 88 -22.83 23.50 -21.64
N ALA A 89 -22.58 24.80 -21.42
CA ALA A 89 -21.69 25.58 -22.26
C ALA A 89 -20.25 25.03 -22.28
N ILE A 90 -19.73 24.56 -21.13
CA ILE A 90 -18.42 23.90 -21.08
C ILE A 90 -18.40 22.66 -21.97
N ILE A 91 -19.40 21.78 -21.88
CA ILE A 91 -19.47 20.57 -22.72
C ILE A 91 -19.64 20.92 -24.21
N GLU A 92 -20.42 21.94 -24.52
CA GLU A 92 -20.59 22.48 -25.87
C GLU A 92 -19.27 23.04 -26.45
N LEU A 93 -18.34 23.52 -25.61
CA LEU A 93 -17.01 23.97 -26.03
C LEU A 93 -16.01 22.83 -26.25
N LEU A 94 -16.19 21.69 -25.58
CA LEU A 94 -15.26 20.56 -25.68
C LEU A 94 -15.42 19.85 -27.03
N VAL A 95 -14.43 20.03 -27.91
CA VAL A 95 -14.47 19.52 -29.29
C VAL A 95 -14.31 18.00 -29.37
N ASN A 96 -13.61 17.35 -28.43
CA ASN A 96 -13.38 15.89 -28.41
C ASN A 96 -13.00 15.35 -26.99
N PRO A 97 -13.92 15.33 -26.02
CA PRO A 97 -13.66 14.65 -24.75
C PRO A 97 -13.51 13.14 -24.99
N ILE A 98 -12.37 12.56 -24.62
CA ILE A 98 -12.08 11.14 -24.86
C ILE A 98 -12.74 10.26 -23.78
N HIS A 99 -12.89 10.77 -22.54
CA HIS A 99 -13.36 10.01 -21.40
C HIS A 99 -14.48 10.73 -20.65
N LEU A 100 -15.59 10.04 -20.41
CA LEU A 100 -16.70 10.48 -19.56
C LEU A 100 -16.77 9.61 -18.31
N GLU A 101 -16.82 10.23 -17.13
CA GLU A 101 -16.97 9.53 -15.85
C GLU A 101 -18.03 10.21 -14.99
N MET A 102 -19.14 9.53 -14.70
CA MET A 102 -20.25 10.06 -13.90
C MET A 102 -20.48 9.19 -12.67
N HIS A 103 -20.84 9.82 -11.55
CA HIS A 103 -21.03 9.17 -10.24
C HIS A 103 -22.33 9.67 -9.61
N LEU A 104 -23.19 8.77 -9.11
CA LEU A 104 -24.38 9.08 -8.31
C LEU A 104 -25.31 10.09 -9.01
N VAL A 105 -25.70 9.79 -10.25
CA VAL A 105 -26.52 10.68 -11.09
C VAL A 105 -27.84 10.01 -11.45
N ASP A 106 -28.97 10.66 -11.19
CA ASP A 106 -30.24 10.29 -11.82
C ASP A 106 -30.31 10.89 -13.22
N TRP A 107 -30.21 10.05 -14.26
CA TRP A 107 -30.18 10.47 -15.65
C TRP A 107 -31.44 11.23 -16.06
N ASN A 108 -32.59 10.90 -15.46
CA ASN A 108 -33.88 11.53 -15.76
C ASN A 108 -33.99 12.93 -15.17
N SER A 109 -33.27 13.19 -14.09
CA SER A 109 -33.21 14.51 -13.46
C SER A 109 -32.33 15.51 -14.22
N LEU A 110 -31.57 15.04 -15.22
CA LEU A 110 -30.65 15.88 -15.98
C LEU A 110 -31.43 16.82 -16.94
N PRO A 111 -31.06 18.10 -17.03
CA PRO A 111 -31.69 19.01 -17.97
C PRO A 111 -31.47 18.57 -19.43
N GLU A 112 -32.53 18.65 -20.24
CA GLU A 112 -32.54 18.15 -21.62
C GLU A 112 -31.35 18.67 -22.45
N ARG A 113 -31.03 19.97 -22.32
CA ARG A 113 -29.91 20.58 -23.06
C ARG A 113 -28.55 19.95 -22.68
N PHE A 114 -28.38 19.54 -21.42
CA PHE A 114 -27.16 18.87 -20.97
C PHE A 114 -27.04 17.48 -21.60
N VAL A 115 -28.14 16.71 -21.59
CA VAL A 115 -28.19 15.37 -22.21
C VAL A 115 -27.90 15.44 -23.71
N GLN A 116 -28.51 16.39 -24.43
CA GLN A 116 -28.23 16.62 -25.85
C GLN A 116 -26.78 16.99 -26.12
N ALA A 117 -26.17 17.80 -25.26
CA ALA A 117 -24.75 18.15 -25.38
C ALA A 117 -23.87 16.90 -25.25
N LEU A 118 -24.16 15.98 -24.32
CA LEU A 118 -23.44 14.70 -24.20
C LEU A 118 -23.64 13.80 -25.42
N TYR A 119 -24.87 13.67 -25.93
CA TYR A 119 -25.18 12.86 -27.11
C TYR A 119 -24.47 13.35 -28.37
N SER A 120 -24.20 14.65 -28.48
CA SER A 120 -23.46 15.24 -29.61
C SER A 120 -21.96 14.94 -29.63
N ARG A 121 -21.44 14.16 -28.68
CA ARG A 121 -19.99 13.90 -28.51
C ARG A 121 -19.62 12.45 -28.77
N THR A 122 -18.33 12.25 -29.03
CA THR A 122 -17.71 10.94 -29.21
C THR A 122 -16.80 10.64 -28.04
N TYR A 123 -16.88 9.44 -27.48
CA TYR A 123 -16.07 9.01 -26.34
C TYR A 123 -15.31 7.72 -26.67
N ALA A 124 -14.04 7.65 -26.26
CA ALA A 124 -13.30 6.39 -26.27
C ALA A 124 -13.52 5.61 -24.95
N SER A 125 -13.84 6.29 -23.85
CA SER A 125 -14.29 5.61 -22.63
C SER A 125 -15.46 6.31 -21.95
N VAL A 126 -16.41 5.51 -21.49
CA VAL A 126 -17.56 5.96 -20.70
C VAL A 126 -17.63 5.13 -19.43
N SER A 127 -17.70 5.78 -18.27
CA SER A 127 -17.81 5.15 -16.96
C SER A 127 -18.96 5.76 -16.18
N LEU A 128 -19.98 4.97 -15.91
CA LEU A 128 -21.20 5.38 -15.22
C LEU A 128 -21.25 4.58 -13.91
N PHE A 129 -21.11 5.29 -12.80
CA PHE A 129 -21.14 4.71 -11.46
C PHE A 129 -22.39 5.17 -10.74
N ASP A 130 -23.18 4.21 -10.26
CA ASP A 130 -24.41 4.40 -9.50
C ASP A 130 -25.32 5.43 -10.19
N THR A 131 -25.46 5.28 -11.50
CA THR A 131 -26.26 6.15 -12.36
C THR A 131 -27.61 5.49 -12.59
N GLU A 132 -28.69 6.18 -12.24
CA GLU A 132 -30.06 5.70 -12.41
C GLU A 132 -30.56 6.04 -13.81
N PHE A 133 -31.22 5.08 -14.47
CA PHE A 133 -31.83 5.26 -15.80
C PHE A 133 -33.28 4.79 -15.75
N SER A 134 -34.18 5.47 -16.47
CA SER A 134 -35.53 4.93 -16.70
C SER A 134 -35.51 3.79 -17.71
N SER A 135 -34.60 3.83 -18.69
CA SER A 135 -34.37 2.75 -19.63
C SER A 135 -32.93 2.69 -20.11
N PHE A 136 -32.37 1.48 -20.24
CA PHE A 136 -31.04 1.28 -20.87
C PHE A 136 -30.99 1.73 -22.35
N SER A 137 -32.14 1.93 -23.00
CA SER A 137 -32.20 2.53 -24.34
C SER A 137 -31.66 3.97 -24.38
N GLU A 138 -31.64 4.68 -23.25
CA GLU A 138 -31.09 6.04 -23.14
C GLU A 138 -29.56 6.08 -23.25
N LEU A 139 -28.89 4.94 -23.09
CA LEU A 139 -27.45 4.80 -23.36
C LEU A 139 -27.13 4.73 -24.85
N ALA A 140 -28.05 4.22 -25.68
CA ALA A 140 -27.78 4.05 -27.10
C ALA A 140 -27.47 5.39 -27.81
N PRO A 141 -28.23 6.48 -27.59
CA PRO A 141 -27.88 7.81 -28.12
C PRO A 141 -26.55 8.36 -27.62
N LEU A 142 -26.17 8.08 -26.36
CA LEU A 142 -24.89 8.52 -25.79
C LEU A 142 -23.70 7.88 -26.52
N LEU A 143 -23.85 6.61 -26.89
CA LEU A 143 -22.78 5.84 -27.51
C LEU A 143 -22.84 5.89 -29.05
N ALA A 144 -23.97 6.29 -29.64
CA ALA A 144 -24.22 6.23 -31.08
C ALA A 144 -23.13 6.90 -31.94
N ASN A 145 -22.58 8.02 -31.47
CA ASN A 145 -21.55 8.76 -32.21
C ASN A 145 -20.12 8.20 -32.01
N SER A 146 -19.92 7.32 -31.03
CA SER A 146 -18.60 6.81 -30.65
C SER A 146 -18.24 5.60 -31.52
N THR A 147 -17.56 5.80 -32.66
CA THR A 147 -17.32 4.72 -33.65
C THR A 147 -16.50 3.53 -33.13
N ARG A 148 -15.70 3.72 -32.08
CA ARG A 148 -14.97 2.64 -31.38
C ARG A 148 -14.80 3.00 -29.92
N LEU A 149 -15.32 2.16 -29.03
CA LEU A 149 -15.26 2.37 -27.60
C LEU A 149 -14.14 1.51 -27.01
N GLU A 150 -13.10 2.13 -26.47
CA GLU A 150 -12.02 1.39 -25.81
C GLU A 150 -12.51 0.77 -24.51
N LYS A 151 -13.26 1.54 -23.69
CA LYS A 151 -13.72 1.05 -22.38
C LYS A 151 -15.10 1.56 -21.99
N LEU A 152 -16.02 0.65 -21.69
CA LEU A 152 -17.31 0.95 -21.08
C LEU A 152 -17.35 0.39 -19.65
N THR A 153 -17.73 1.21 -18.68
CA THR A 153 -17.97 0.80 -17.30
C THR A 153 -19.37 1.20 -16.87
N ILE A 154 -20.14 0.24 -16.41
CA ILE A 154 -21.51 0.44 -15.93
C ILE A 154 -21.61 -0.20 -14.54
N SER A 155 -21.88 0.63 -13.55
CA SER A 155 -22.22 0.24 -12.19
C SER A 155 -23.54 0.90 -11.85
N THR A 156 -24.54 0.11 -11.44
CA THR A 156 -25.90 0.63 -11.22
C THR A 156 -26.47 0.17 -9.88
N GLU A 157 -27.00 1.12 -9.13
CA GLU A 157 -28.07 0.92 -8.15
C GLU A 157 -29.37 1.30 -8.87
N TYR A 158 -30.39 0.44 -8.90
CA TYR A 158 -31.72 0.78 -9.43
C TYR A 158 -32.72 0.54 -8.31
N GLN A 159 -33.28 1.61 -7.77
CA GLN A 159 -34.44 1.49 -6.91
C GLN A 159 -35.66 1.21 -7.78
N ALA A 160 -36.08 -0.06 -7.82
CA ALA A 160 -37.37 -0.42 -8.39
C ALA A 160 -38.50 0.18 -7.52
N THR A 161 -38.89 1.43 -7.77
CA THR A 161 -40.18 1.94 -7.31
C THR A 161 -41.28 1.37 -8.20
N GLY A 162 -41.64 0.10 -7.96
CA GLY A 162 -42.79 -0.55 -8.60
C GLY A 162 -42.45 -1.87 -9.30
N ASP A 163 -43.38 -2.82 -9.17
CA ASP A 163 -43.39 -4.13 -9.84
C ASP A 163 -43.11 -3.96 -11.36
N PRO A 164 -42.13 -4.66 -11.96
CA PRO A 164 -41.84 -4.50 -13.37
C PRO A 164 -42.91 -5.26 -14.18
N GLY A 165 -43.94 -4.53 -14.62
CA GLY A 165 -44.85 -5.03 -15.65
C GLY A 165 -44.09 -5.36 -16.94
N PRO A 166 -44.52 -6.37 -17.72
CA PRO A 166 -43.85 -6.84 -18.94
C PRO A 166 -44.09 -5.90 -20.13
N SER A 167 -43.73 -4.62 -19.97
CA SER A 167 -43.92 -3.62 -21.01
C SER A 167 -42.93 -2.49 -20.82
N CYS A 168 -41.82 -2.53 -21.57
CA CYS A 168 -41.27 -1.42 -22.34
C CYS A 168 -39.89 -1.80 -22.90
N CYS A 169 -39.85 -2.23 -24.17
CA CYS A 169 -38.73 -2.07 -25.13
C CYS A 169 -39.20 -2.63 -26.49
N THR A 170 -40.16 -1.97 -27.15
CA THR A 170 -40.60 -2.29 -28.52
C THR A 170 -39.99 -1.37 -29.58
N HIS A 171 -39.01 -0.53 -29.23
CA HIS A 171 -38.29 0.26 -30.22
C HIS A 171 -37.11 -0.54 -30.77
N GLN A 172 -37.27 -1.04 -31.99
CA GLN A 172 -36.19 -1.61 -32.79
C GLN A 172 -35.16 -0.51 -33.08
N HIS A 173 -33.93 -0.64 -32.55
CA HIS A 173 -32.82 0.18 -33.03
C HIS A 173 -32.31 -0.39 -34.36
N PRO A 174 -32.23 0.40 -35.44
CA PRO A 174 -31.93 -0.09 -36.79
C PRO A 174 -30.45 -0.45 -37.05
N SER A 175 -29.53 -0.18 -36.11
CA SER A 175 -28.10 -0.46 -36.25
C SER A 175 -27.47 -0.95 -34.94
N PRO A 176 -26.55 -1.93 -34.96
CA PRO A 176 -25.82 -2.34 -33.76
C PRO A 176 -25.01 -1.15 -33.20
N GLY A 177 -25.02 -0.99 -31.87
CA GLY A 177 -24.19 -0.01 -31.19
C GLY A 177 -22.70 -0.22 -31.45
N PRO A 178 -21.82 0.73 -31.07
CA PRO A 178 -20.42 0.67 -31.42
C PRO A 178 -19.69 -0.52 -30.78
N PRO A 179 -18.62 -1.05 -31.44
CA PRO A 179 -17.80 -2.10 -30.86
C PRO A 179 -17.06 -1.60 -29.61
N VAL A 180 -17.00 -2.44 -28.58
CA VAL A 180 -16.27 -2.17 -27.33
C VAL A 180 -15.10 -3.14 -27.13
N ASP A 181 -13.90 -2.63 -26.83
CA ASP A 181 -12.70 -3.45 -26.56
C ASP A 181 -12.68 -3.97 -25.11
N HIS A 182 -13.06 -3.15 -24.12
CA HIS A 182 -13.08 -3.48 -22.68
C HIS A 182 -14.43 -3.14 -22.03
N LEU A 183 -15.08 -4.12 -21.40
CA LEU A 183 -16.39 -3.95 -20.75
C LEU A 183 -16.33 -4.29 -19.26
N VAL A 184 -16.82 -3.39 -18.40
CA VAL A 184 -16.89 -3.57 -16.95
C VAL A 184 -18.34 -3.40 -16.50
N LEU A 185 -18.89 -4.41 -15.84
CA LEU A 185 -20.29 -4.51 -15.43
C LEU A 185 -20.39 -4.86 -13.94
N PHE A 186 -20.83 -3.91 -13.12
CA PHE A 186 -21.05 -4.13 -11.68
C PHE A 186 -22.53 -3.99 -11.33
N ASP A 187 -23.09 -5.07 -10.80
CA ASP A 187 -24.49 -5.13 -10.41
C ASP A 187 -24.63 -5.00 -8.89
N TYR A 188 -25.22 -3.89 -8.44
CA TYR A 188 -25.53 -3.71 -7.03
C TYR A 188 -26.99 -4.05 -6.72
N ASP A 189 -27.91 -3.85 -7.68
CA ASP A 189 -29.35 -4.02 -7.43
C ASP A 189 -30.14 -4.99 -8.33
N GLY A 190 -29.52 -5.67 -9.29
CA GLY A 190 -30.20 -6.54 -10.26
C GLY A 190 -30.55 -5.85 -11.58
N SER A 191 -30.13 -4.60 -11.73
CA SER A 191 -30.48 -3.71 -12.84
C SER A 191 -29.80 -4.12 -14.16
N LEU A 192 -28.73 -4.92 -14.09
CA LEU A 192 -28.02 -5.38 -15.29
C LEU A 192 -28.84 -6.36 -16.16
N TYR A 193 -29.96 -6.92 -15.65
CA TYR A 193 -30.84 -7.81 -16.43
C TYR A 193 -31.20 -7.22 -17.80
N HIS A 194 -31.63 -5.95 -17.82
CA HIS A 194 -32.14 -5.31 -19.03
C HIS A 194 -31.04 -5.05 -20.06
N LEU A 195 -29.84 -4.70 -19.61
CA LEU A 195 -28.67 -4.54 -20.48
C LEU A 195 -28.26 -5.87 -21.12
N LEU A 196 -28.18 -6.93 -20.29
CA LEU A 196 -27.81 -8.26 -20.76
C LEU A 196 -28.89 -8.90 -21.65
N ASN A 197 -30.17 -8.62 -21.39
CA ASN A 197 -31.27 -9.05 -22.27
C ASN A 197 -31.31 -8.26 -23.59
N GLY A 198 -30.85 -7.00 -23.59
CA GLY A 198 -30.62 -6.20 -24.78
C GLY A 198 -29.58 -6.82 -25.73
N ILE A 199 -28.54 -7.45 -25.19
CA ILE A 199 -27.53 -8.21 -25.96
C ILE A 199 -28.21 -9.34 -26.75
N ASN A 200 -29.09 -10.11 -26.10
CA ASN A 200 -29.78 -11.23 -26.74
C ASN A 200 -30.78 -10.80 -27.82
N SER A 201 -31.38 -9.61 -27.67
CA SER A 201 -32.41 -9.09 -28.58
C SER A 201 -31.89 -8.18 -29.69
N ARG A 202 -30.56 -8.03 -29.84
CA ARG A 202 -29.89 -7.04 -30.71
C ARG A 202 -30.28 -5.58 -30.43
N GLN A 203 -30.74 -5.31 -29.21
CA GLN A 203 -31.10 -3.98 -28.71
C GLN A 203 -30.00 -3.39 -27.79
N CYS A 204 -28.84 -4.05 -27.71
CA CYS A 204 -27.74 -3.61 -26.87
C CYS A 204 -27.18 -2.26 -27.32
N PRO A 205 -26.87 -1.34 -26.39
CA PRO A 205 -26.26 -0.07 -26.73
C PRO A 205 -24.82 -0.20 -27.28
N VAL A 206 -24.21 -1.40 -27.23
CA VAL A 206 -22.86 -1.69 -27.76
C VAL A 206 -22.78 -3.04 -28.46
N SER A 207 -21.82 -3.19 -29.38
CA SER A 207 -21.45 -4.46 -30.00
C SER A 207 -20.31 -5.14 -29.23
N ILE A 208 -20.49 -6.41 -28.88
CA ILE A 208 -19.52 -7.24 -28.15
C ILE A 208 -18.60 -8.07 -29.06
N GLN A 209 -18.68 -7.88 -30.39
CA GLN A 209 -17.90 -8.68 -31.35
C GLN A 209 -16.39 -8.44 -31.24
N GLU A 210 -15.97 -7.23 -30.86
CA GLU A 210 -14.56 -6.83 -30.68
C GLU A 210 -14.12 -6.86 -29.21
N LEU A 211 -14.95 -7.40 -28.31
CA LEU A 211 -14.68 -7.43 -26.89
C LEU A 211 -13.48 -8.33 -26.59
N LYS A 212 -12.44 -7.76 -25.95
CA LYS A 212 -11.20 -8.46 -25.57
C LYS A 212 -11.12 -8.71 -24.06
N THR A 213 -11.61 -7.78 -23.25
CA THR A 213 -11.59 -7.90 -21.78
C THR A 213 -12.97 -7.67 -21.21
N LEU A 214 -13.39 -8.54 -20.31
CA LEU A 214 -14.66 -8.45 -19.61
C LEU A 214 -14.43 -8.53 -18.10
N GLU A 215 -14.98 -7.58 -17.37
CA GLU A 215 -15.01 -7.59 -15.91
C GLU A 215 -16.46 -7.55 -15.42
N ILE A 216 -16.87 -8.51 -14.60
CA ILE A 216 -18.26 -8.65 -14.15
C ILE A 216 -18.30 -8.84 -12.64
N ARG A 217 -19.25 -8.19 -11.96
CA ARG A 217 -19.63 -8.46 -10.57
C ARG A 217 -21.15 -8.68 -10.50
N PRO A 218 -21.64 -9.93 -10.59
CA PRO A 218 -23.07 -10.20 -10.53
C PRO A 218 -23.57 -10.18 -9.08
N ARG A 219 -24.78 -9.64 -8.86
CA ARG A 219 -25.47 -9.69 -7.56
C ARG A 219 -26.00 -11.08 -7.23
N GLY A 220 -26.42 -11.84 -8.24
CA GLY A 220 -27.01 -13.18 -8.13
C GLY A 220 -27.00 -13.95 -9.45
N TRP A 221 -27.59 -15.15 -9.45
CA TRP A 221 -27.51 -16.11 -10.57
C TRP A 221 -28.68 -16.04 -11.56
N ASP A 222 -29.66 -15.16 -11.34
CA ASP A 222 -30.84 -15.02 -12.20
C ASP A 222 -30.49 -14.55 -13.63
N TYR A 223 -29.28 -14.01 -13.82
CA TYR A 223 -28.75 -13.48 -15.08
C TYR A 223 -27.83 -14.47 -15.83
N PHE A 224 -27.72 -15.69 -15.32
CA PHE A 224 -26.70 -16.64 -15.76
C PHE A 224 -26.87 -17.08 -17.22
N SER A 225 -28.12 -17.26 -17.67
CA SER A 225 -28.42 -17.61 -19.06
C SER A 225 -27.98 -16.52 -20.06
N GLN A 226 -28.06 -15.25 -19.66
CA GLN A 226 -27.66 -14.11 -20.48
C GLN A 226 -26.14 -13.99 -20.53
N PHE A 227 -25.45 -14.27 -19.43
CA PHE A 227 -23.98 -14.37 -19.44
C PHE A 227 -23.50 -15.45 -20.40
N GLN A 228 -24.12 -16.63 -20.41
CA GLN A 228 -23.74 -17.70 -21.34
C GLN A 228 -23.84 -17.28 -22.81
N VAL A 229 -24.88 -16.53 -23.17
CA VAL A 229 -25.00 -15.99 -24.52
C VAL A 229 -23.92 -14.95 -24.79
N LEU A 230 -23.66 -14.03 -23.84
CA LEU A 230 -22.59 -13.05 -23.97
C LEU A 230 -21.23 -13.72 -24.22
N PHE A 231 -20.87 -14.74 -23.44
CA PHE A 231 -19.62 -15.47 -23.63
C PHE A 231 -19.56 -16.25 -24.95
N ARG A 232 -20.70 -16.69 -25.48
CA ARG A 232 -20.77 -17.36 -26.79
C ARG A 232 -20.61 -16.37 -27.94
N GLU A 233 -21.20 -15.18 -27.82
CA GLU A 233 -21.21 -14.15 -28.87
C GLU A 233 -19.90 -13.31 -28.86
N ALA A 234 -19.23 -13.18 -27.72
CA ALA A 234 -17.96 -12.46 -27.57
C ALA A 234 -16.76 -13.27 -28.07
N THR A 235 -16.75 -13.58 -29.37
CA THR A 235 -15.75 -14.47 -30.01
C THR A 235 -14.29 -14.03 -29.91
N LYS A 236 -14.02 -12.75 -29.63
CA LYS A 236 -12.66 -12.18 -29.47
C LYS A 236 -12.23 -12.01 -28.01
N LEU A 237 -13.03 -12.47 -27.06
CA LEU A 237 -12.75 -12.30 -25.63
C LEU A 237 -11.52 -13.11 -25.24
N GLU A 238 -10.52 -12.45 -24.66
CA GLU A 238 -9.27 -13.08 -24.23
C GLU A 238 -9.11 -13.07 -22.70
N GLU A 239 -9.69 -12.09 -22.01
CA GLU A 239 -9.51 -11.89 -20.57
C GLU A 239 -10.85 -11.74 -19.83
N LEU A 240 -11.02 -12.51 -18.76
CA LEU A 240 -12.19 -12.43 -17.89
C LEU A 240 -11.77 -12.12 -16.44
N THR A 241 -12.41 -11.13 -15.83
CA THR A 241 -12.39 -10.90 -14.38
C THR A 241 -13.80 -11.08 -13.83
N PHE A 242 -13.99 -12.10 -13.00
CA PHE A 242 -15.28 -12.40 -12.37
C PHE A 242 -15.20 -12.11 -10.88
N ARG A 243 -16.04 -11.20 -10.38
CA ARG A 243 -16.10 -10.83 -8.97
C ARG A 243 -17.36 -11.37 -8.34
N ASN A 244 -17.27 -12.41 -7.54
CA ASN A 244 -18.42 -12.90 -6.79
C ASN A 244 -18.89 -11.79 -5.83
N SER A 245 -20.20 -11.67 -5.62
CA SER A 245 -20.76 -10.80 -4.57
C SER A 245 -20.84 -11.56 -3.26
N ALA A 246 -20.49 -10.90 -2.16
CA ALA A 246 -20.58 -11.44 -0.80
C ALA A 246 -22.02 -11.83 -0.41
N SER A 247 -23.01 -11.17 -1.00
CA SER A 247 -24.44 -11.40 -0.75
C SER A 247 -25.11 -12.31 -1.79
N ALA A 248 -24.37 -12.81 -2.78
CA ALA A 248 -24.96 -13.62 -3.84
C ALA A 248 -25.35 -15.01 -3.30
N PRO A 249 -26.54 -15.52 -3.62
CA PRO A 249 -26.89 -16.91 -3.31
C PRO A 249 -25.94 -17.88 -4.02
N VAL A 250 -25.94 -19.12 -3.55
CA VAL A 250 -25.22 -20.26 -4.14
C VAL A 250 -25.53 -20.38 -5.63
N PRO A 251 -24.54 -20.61 -6.53
CA PRO A 251 -24.83 -21.00 -7.90
C PRO A 251 -25.76 -22.22 -7.89
N PRO A 252 -26.93 -22.17 -8.56
CA PRO A 252 -27.81 -23.32 -8.57
C PRO A 252 -27.05 -24.53 -9.16
N ALA A 253 -27.17 -25.71 -8.54
CA ALA A 253 -26.50 -26.94 -8.99
C ALA A 253 -26.81 -27.32 -10.46
N THR A 254 -27.84 -26.70 -11.05
CA THR A 254 -28.27 -26.82 -12.44
C THR A 254 -27.65 -25.78 -13.39
N ALA A 255 -26.79 -24.87 -12.91
CA ALA A 255 -26.11 -23.88 -13.74
C ALA A 255 -25.11 -24.56 -14.68
N SER A 256 -25.36 -24.48 -15.99
CA SER A 256 -24.46 -25.04 -17.00
C SER A 256 -23.10 -24.30 -17.04
N PRO A 257 -21.99 -24.98 -17.35
CA PRO A 257 -20.66 -24.36 -17.38
C PRO A 257 -20.57 -23.22 -18.42
N LEU A 258 -19.78 -22.20 -18.10
CA LEU A 258 -19.42 -21.11 -19.01
C LEU A 258 -18.41 -21.60 -20.06
N PRO A 259 -18.54 -21.18 -21.33
CA PRO A 259 -17.60 -21.58 -22.38
C PRO A 259 -16.28 -20.81 -22.27
N ILE A 260 -15.41 -21.17 -21.33
CA ILE A 260 -14.18 -20.43 -21.00
C ILE A 260 -12.92 -20.87 -21.77
N SER A 261 -12.99 -21.93 -22.58
CA SER A 261 -11.83 -22.51 -23.28
C SER A 261 -11.07 -21.54 -24.19
N HIS A 262 -11.75 -20.52 -24.73
CA HIS A 262 -11.15 -19.57 -25.67
C HIS A 262 -10.36 -18.45 -24.96
N LEU A 263 -10.51 -18.30 -23.64
CA LEU A 263 -9.85 -17.27 -22.85
C LEU A 263 -8.35 -17.56 -22.69
N LYS A 264 -7.55 -16.51 -22.59
CA LYS A 264 -6.11 -16.58 -22.26
C LYS A 264 -5.85 -16.30 -20.79
N LYS A 265 -6.67 -15.46 -20.15
CA LYS A 265 -6.50 -15.05 -18.75
C LYS A 265 -7.82 -15.02 -18.00
N LEU A 266 -7.80 -15.56 -16.78
CA LEU A 266 -8.95 -15.58 -15.89
C LEU A 266 -8.57 -15.05 -14.51
N THR A 267 -9.34 -14.10 -13.97
CA THR A 267 -9.26 -13.65 -12.58
C THR A 267 -10.60 -13.87 -11.90
N VAL A 268 -10.59 -14.50 -10.72
CA VAL A 268 -11.79 -14.80 -9.94
C VAL A 268 -11.63 -14.22 -8.55
N ASN A 269 -12.46 -13.25 -8.18
CA ASN A 269 -12.51 -12.69 -6.84
C ASN A 269 -13.62 -13.37 -6.04
N MET A 270 -13.28 -13.84 -4.84
CA MET A 270 -14.14 -14.61 -3.96
C MET A 270 -14.18 -13.93 -2.59
N PRO A 271 -15.15 -13.03 -2.36
CA PRO A 271 -15.41 -12.50 -1.03
C PRO A 271 -16.00 -13.60 -0.13
N GLN A 272 -15.64 -13.60 1.16
CA GLN A 272 -16.23 -14.46 2.20
C GLN A 272 -15.97 -15.97 2.04
N TYR A 273 -14.74 -16.35 1.75
CA TYR A 273 -14.32 -17.75 1.84
C TYR A 273 -14.26 -18.18 3.32
N HIS A 274 -15.20 -19.02 3.74
CA HIS A 274 -15.29 -19.55 5.10
C HIS A 274 -15.78 -21.01 5.11
N SER A 275 -15.66 -21.67 6.27
CA SER A 275 -16.20 -23.01 6.50
C SER A 275 -17.70 -23.08 6.16
N GLY A 276 -18.07 -23.96 5.23
CA GLY A 276 -19.45 -24.14 4.74
C GLY A 276 -19.86 -23.32 3.51
N ASN A 277 -18.98 -22.48 2.92
CA ASN A 277 -19.27 -21.70 1.71
C ASN A 277 -18.18 -21.83 0.62
N THR A 278 -17.84 -23.07 0.26
CA THR A 278 -16.87 -23.40 -0.82
C THR A 278 -17.50 -23.41 -2.22
N GLN A 279 -18.81 -23.28 -2.30
CA GLN A 279 -19.62 -23.54 -3.49
C GLN A 279 -19.26 -22.65 -4.69
N SER A 280 -18.74 -21.45 -4.43
CA SER A 280 -18.16 -20.59 -5.46
C SER A 280 -16.99 -21.26 -6.18
N ILE A 281 -16.08 -21.92 -5.43
CA ILE A 281 -14.95 -22.64 -6.01
C ILE A 281 -15.41 -23.92 -6.67
N ASP A 282 -16.33 -24.67 -6.04
CA ASP A 282 -16.87 -25.91 -6.62
C ASP A 282 -17.52 -25.66 -7.99
N TRP A 283 -18.21 -24.53 -8.14
CA TRP A 283 -18.73 -24.11 -9.43
C TRP A 283 -17.61 -23.78 -10.44
N TRP A 284 -16.55 -23.07 -10.04
CA TRP A 284 -15.40 -22.81 -10.92
C TRP A 284 -14.65 -24.09 -11.30
N ILE A 285 -14.50 -25.04 -10.37
CA ILE A 285 -13.99 -26.39 -10.65
C ILE A 285 -14.83 -26.99 -11.76
N SER A 286 -16.16 -27.04 -11.62
CA SER A 286 -17.04 -27.56 -12.68
C SER A 286 -16.85 -26.85 -14.04
N ASN A 287 -16.62 -25.54 -14.07
CA ASN A 287 -16.32 -24.82 -15.31
C ASN A 287 -15.01 -25.30 -15.95
N PHE A 288 -13.95 -25.44 -15.15
CA PHE A 288 -12.67 -25.99 -15.61
C PHE A 288 -12.82 -27.43 -16.08
N GLU A 289 -13.65 -28.22 -15.41
CA GLU A 289 -13.86 -29.60 -15.79
C GLU A 289 -14.56 -29.78 -17.14
N ASN A 290 -15.37 -28.80 -17.53
CA ASN A 290 -16.08 -28.77 -18.80
C ASN A 290 -15.30 -28.08 -19.93
N THR A 291 -14.04 -27.71 -19.70
CA THR A 291 -13.17 -27.22 -20.78
C THR A 291 -12.77 -28.36 -21.72
N ASP A 292 -12.65 -28.05 -23.00
CA ASP A 292 -12.15 -28.96 -24.02
C ASP A 292 -10.61 -29.01 -24.06
N GLY A 293 -10.04 -30.03 -24.70
CA GLY A 293 -8.58 -30.22 -24.79
C GLY A 293 -7.82 -29.13 -25.56
N ASN A 294 -8.51 -28.12 -26.10
CA ASN A 294 -7.94 -26.97 -26.80
C ASN A 294 -7.98 -25.67 -25.95
N CYS A 295 -8.20 -25.79 -24.63
CA CYS A 295 -8.22 -24.65 -23.72
C CYS A 295 -6.96 -23.77 -23.83
N LEU A 296 -7.16 -22.46 -24.06
CA LEU A 296 -6.12 -21.46 -24.29
C LEU A 296 -5.68 -20.71 -23.02
N LEU A 297 -6.26 -21.04 -21.86
CA LEU A 297 -5.98 -20.37 -20.58
C LEU A 297 -4.50 -20.55 -20.21
N LYS A 298 -3.79 -19.44 -20.08
CA LYS A 298 -2.37 -19.39 -19.69
C LYS A 298 -2.20 -18.93 -18.24
N ASP A 299 -3.03 -17.99 -17.81
CA ASP A 299 -2.89 -17.31 -16.52
C ASP A 299 -4.22 -17.34 -15.76
N ILE A 300 -4.20 -17.94 -14.56
CA ILE A 300 -5.35 -17.98 -13.65
C ILE A 300 -4.98 -17.27 -12.35
N HIS A 301 -5.83 -16.37 -11.88
CA HIS A 301 -5.64 -15.64 -10.62
C HIS A 301 -6.87 -15.75 -9.74
N PHE A 302 -6.74 -16.42 -8.60
CA PHE A 302 -7.76 -16.47 -7.56
C PHE A 302 -7.46 -15.41 -6.50
N CYS A 303 -8.42 -14.53 -6.20
CA CYS A 303 -8.35 -13.63 -5.05
C CYS A 303 -9.37 -14.08 -4.02
N VAL A 304 -8.90 -14.68 -2.94
CA VAL A 304 -9.68 -15.26 -1.85
C VAL A 304 -9.71 -14.28 -0.69
N GLN A 305 -10.89 -13.89 -0.21
CA GLN A 305 -11.02 -13.10 1.00
C GLN A 305 -11.57 -14.00 2.11
N ALA A 306 -10.74 -14.33 3.09
CA ALA A 306 -11.09 -15.20 4.20
C ALA A 306 -11.24 -14.40 5.50
N ALA A 307 -12.21 -14.76 6.35
CA ALA A 307 -12.25 -14.21 7.70
C ALA A 307 -11.04 -14.73 8.52
N GLN A 308 -10.57 -13.95 9.49
CA GLN A 308 -9.41 -14.35 10.31
C GLN A 308 -9.64 -15.70 11.02
N ASP A 309 -10.86 -15.97 11.50
CA ASP A 309 -11.21 -17.24 12.15
C ASP A 309 -11.08 -18.41 11.18
N ASP A 310 -11.65 -18.32 9.97
CA ASP A 310 -11.55 -19.38 8.97
C ASP A 310 -10.12 -19.58 8.46
N TYR A 311 -9.32 -18.51 8.36
CA TYR A 311 -7.92 -18.60 7.97
C TYR A 311 -7.07 -19.36 9.01
N LEU A 312 -7.35 -19.19 10.30
CA LEU A 312 -6.64 -19.85 11.41
C LEU A 312 -7.20 -21.24 11.72
N HIS A 313 -8.52 -21.42 11.65
CA HIS A 313 -9.20 -22.70 11.84
C HIS A 313 -9.18 -23.60 10.60
N TYR A 314 -8.71 -23.09 9.46
CA TYR A 314 -8.43 -23.88 8.24
C TYR A 314 -7.65 -25.18 8.56
N VAL A 315 -6.75 -25.11 9.54
CA VAL A 315 -5.82 -26.16 9.94
C VAL A 315 -6.47 -27.31 10.74
N GLN A 316 -7.71 -27.15 11.22
CA GLN A 316 -8.41 -28.21 11.98
C GLN A 316 -9.00 -29.34 11.10
N HIS A 317 -8.37 -29.64 9.96
CA HIS A 317 -8.77 -30.73 9.05
C HIS A 317 -10.24 -30.64 8.66
N ASN A 318 -10.67 -29.49 8.13
CA ASN A 318 -11.98 -29.43 7.50
C ASN A 318 -11.86 -30.06 6.10
N PRO A 319 -12.30 -31.32 5.90
CA PRO A 319 -12.04 -32.07 4.66
C PRO A 319 -12.65 -31.38 3.44
N GLU A 320 -13.67 -30.55 3.63
CA GLU A 320 -14.30 -29.77 2.57
C GLU A 320 -13.33 -28.79 1.92
N HIS A 321 -12.52 -28.07 2.71
CA HIS A 321 -11.56 -27.10 2.17
C HIS A 321 -10.40 -27.77 1.45
N GLU A 322 -9.90 -28.89 1.98
CA GLU A 322 -8.86 -29.67 1.30
C GLU A 322 -9.37 -30.25 -0.02
N ALA A 323 -10.57 -30.85 -0.01
CA ALA A 323 -11.19 -31.43 -1.19
C ALA A 323 -11.37 -30.40 -2.31
N VAL A 324 -11.65 -29.14 -1.97
CA VAL A 324 -11.80 -28.05 -2.93
C VAL A 324 -10.49 -27.77 -3.66
N TRP A 325 -9.36 -27.60 -2.95
CA TRP A 325 -8.08 -27.32 -3.61
C TRP A 325 -7.48 -28.55 -4.29
N ASP A 326 -7.76 -29.75 -3.79
CA ASP A 326 -7.51 -31.00 -4.52
C ASP A 326 -8.31 -31.04 -5.83
N GLY A 327 -9.58 -30.62 -5.80
CA GLY A 327 -10.44 -30.46 -6.97
C GLY A 327 -9.91 -29.42 -7.97
N VAL A 328 -9.41 -28.27 -7.48
CA VAL A 328 -8.75 -27.26 -8.32
C VAL A 328 -7.50 -27.84 -8.97
N ALA A 329 -6.62 -28.49 -8.20
CA ALA A 329 -5.41 -29.12 -8.74
C ALA A 329 -5.74 -30.18 -9.81
N HIS A 330 -6.78 -30.99 -9.57
CA HIS A 330 -7.26 -31.97 -10.53
C HIS A 330 -7.82 -31.33 -11.81
N ALA A 331 -8.67 -30.32 -11.66
CA ALA A 331 -9.32 -29.64 -12.78
C ALA A 331 -8.34 -28.84 -13.64
N LEU A 332 -7.30 -28.26 -13.04
CA LEU A 332 -6.26 -27.48 -13.72
C LEU A 332 -5.07 -28.32 -14.21
N SER A 333 -5.12 -29.65 -14.07
CA SER A 333 -4.04 -30.53 -14.49
C SER A 333 -3.72 -30.38 -15.98
N LYS A 334 -2.45 -30.58 -16.34
CA LYS A 334 -1.90 -30.37 -17.69
C LYS A 334 -2.52 -31.26 -18.77
N SER A 335 -3.13 -32.39 -18.38
CA SER A 335 -3.90 -33.23 -19.29
C SER A 335 -5.18 -32.55 -19.78
N ARG A 336 -5.70 -31.58 -19.04
CA ARG A 336 -6.92 -30.80 -19.35
C ARG A 336 -6.60 -29.39 -19.82
N MET A 337 -5.58 -28.76 -19.23
CA MET A 337 -5.16 -27.39 -19.56
C MET A 337 -3.70 -27.33 -20.03
N PRO A 338 -3.42 -27.71 -21.29
CA PRO A 338 -2.05 -27.78 -21.79
C PRO A 338 -1.39 -26.39 -21.92
N ALA A 339 -2.17 -25.32 -22.03
CA ALA A 339 -1.67 -23.96 -22.18
C ALA A 339 -1.33 -23.24 -20.86
N LEU A 340 -1.73 -23.80 -19.71
CA LEU A 340 -1.58 -23.16 -18.39
C LEU A 340 -0.10 -22.99 -18.03
N ARG A 341 0.29 -21.77 -17.66
CA ARG A 341 1.67 -21.39 -17.30
C ARG A 341 1.77 -20.81 -15.91
N SER A 342 0.77 -20.03 -15.49
CA SER A 342 0.78 -19.36 -14.20
C SER A 342 -0.55 -19.55 -13.47
N LEU A 343 -0.45 -19.94 -12.21
CA LEU A 343 -1.55 -19.94 -11.26
C LEU A 343 -1.16 -19.08 -10.06
N LYS A 344 -1.95 -18.05 -9.78
CA LYS A 344 -1.76 -17.17 -8.64
C LYS A 344 -2.95 -17.29 -7.69
N VAL A 345 -2.70 -17.47 -6.41
CA VAL A 345 -3.71 -17.44 -5.35
C VAL A 345 -3.34 -16.33 -4.37
N GLU A 346 -4.21 -15.35 -4.22
CA GLU A 346 -4.03 -14.23 -3.30
C GLU A 346 -5.06 -14.34 -2.17
N VAL A 347 -4.60 -14.56 -0.94
CA VAL A 347 -5.44 -14.68 0.25
C VAL A 347 -5.42 -13.36 1.03
N SER A 348 -6.55 -12.66 1.08
CA SER A 348 -6.76 -11.46 1.87
C SER A 348 -7.52 -11.79 3.14
N ILE A 349 -6.99 -11.38 4.30
CA ILE A 349 -7.62 -11.67 5.61
C ILE A 349 -8.52 -10.50 6.03
N ASP A 350 -9.81 -10.77 6.22
CA ASP A 350 -10.81 -9.83 6.69
C ASP A 350 -11.08 -10.01 8.20
N ARG A 351 -11.25 -8.90 8.93
CA ARG A 351 -11.65 -8.92 10.36
C ARG A 351 -13.10 -8.46 10.45
N SER A 352 -14.04 -9.39 10.43
CA SER A 352 -15.38 -9.11 10.94
C SER A 352 -15.29 -8.84 12.45
N ALA A 353 -15.74 -7.67 12.87
CA ALA A 353 -15.76 -7.27 14.27
C ALA A 353 -16.81 -8.09 15.03
N GLY A 354 -16.35 -9.01 15.88
CA GLY A 354 -17.11 -9.47 17.04
C GLY A 354 -17.47 -10.95 17.09
N VAL A 355 -16.53 -11.82 17.45
CA VAL A 355 -16.78 -13.04 18.25
C VAL A 355 -15.53 -13.34 19.09
N SER A 356 -15.73 -13.70 20.37
CA SER A 356 -14.70 -14.08 21.35
C SER A 356 -14.38 -15.57 21.27
N TRP A 357 -13.12 -15.98 21.37
CA TRP A 357 -12.75 -17.40 21.52
C TRP A 357 -11.80 -17.64 22.69
N GLU A 358 -12.26 -18.44 23.65
CA GLU A 358 -11.47 -19.23 24.58
C GLU A 358 -11.41 -20.68 24.08
N ARG A 359 -10.22 -21.18 23.73
CA ARG A 359 -9.67 -22.52 24.06
C ARG A 359 -8.48 -22.88 23.14
N PRO A 360 -7.41 -23.48 23.69
CA PRO A 360 -6.27 -23.97 22.91
C PRO A 360 -6.60 -25.33 22.26
N VAL A 361 -6.05 -25.59 21.06
CA VAL A 361 -6.16 -26.89 20.37
C VAL A 361 -4.76 -27.49 20.12
N PRO A 362 -4.57 -28.82 20.28
CA PRO A 362 -3.26 -29.47 20.28
C PRO A 362 -2.72 -29.75 18.86
N PRO A 363 -1.44 -30.13 18.73
CA PRO A 363 -0.78 -30.29 17.44
C PRO A 363 -1.08 -31.65 16.79
N SER A 364 -1.50 -31.66 15.53
CA SER A 364 -1.30 -32.80 14.64
C SER A 364 -1.26 -32.41 13.15
N SER A 365 -0.12 -32.72 12.54
CA SER A 365 0.20 -33.02 11.12
C SER A 365 -0.22 -32.08 9.97
N ALA A 366 0.85 -31.51 9.38
CA ALA A 366 1.14 -31.33 7.94
C ALA A 366 0.90 -29.98 7.27
N CYS A 367 0.05 -29.07 7.77
CA CYS A 367 -0.03 -27.70 7.26
C CYS A 367 -0.22 -26.71 8.41
N ASN A 368 0.65 -25.71 8.59
CA ASN A 368 0.58 -24.77 9.71
C ASN A 368 -0.26 -23.52 9.39
N SER A 369 -0.65 -23.33 8.13
CA SER A 369 -1.51 -22.22 7.68
C SER A 369 -2.36 -22.61 6.46
N MET A 370 -3.40 -21.84 6.16
CA MET A 370 -4.21 -21.99 4.94
C MET A 370 -3.36 -21.96 3.66
N ASN A 371 -2.28 -21.16 3.63
CA ASN A 371 -1.42 -21.09 2.44
C ASN A 371 -0.57 -22.34 2.30
N ASP A 372 0.01 -22.84 3.40
CA ASP A 372 0.81 -24.07 3.38
C ASP A 372 -0.02 -25.23 2.82
N CYS A 373 -1.31 -25.28 3.17
CA CYS A 373 -2.22 -26.28 2.64
C CYS A 373 -2.51 -26.06 1.15
N ILE A 374 -2.85 -24.83 0.74
CA ILE A 374 -3.08 -24.51 -0.68
C ILE A 374 -1.83 -24.81 -1.52
N GLU A 375 -0.65 -24.40 -1.06
CA GLU A 375 0.64 -24.69 -1.69
C GLU A 375 0.88 -26.20 -1.79
N ALA A 376 0.69 -26.95 -0.69
CA ALA A 376 0.86 -28.40 -0.68
C ALA A 376 -0.06 -29.12 -1.67
N LYS A 377 -1.32 -28.70 -1.79
CA LYS A 377 -2.27 -29.31 -2.76
C LYS A 377 -1.95 -28.92 -4.21
N LEU A 378 -1.54 -27.67 -4.44
CA LEU A 378 -1.21 -27.16 -5.77
C LEU A 378 0.20 -27.55 -6.25
N ALA A 379 1.06 -28.11 -5.38
CA ALA A 379 2.41 -28.59 -5.73
C ALA A 379 2.41 -29.60 -6.90
N THR A 380 1.31 -30.35 -7.07
CA THR A 380 1.15 -31.26 -8.20
C THR A 380 1.16 -30.54 -9.56
N LEU A 381 0.69 -29.29 -9.64
CA LEU A 381 0.74 -28.47 -10.85
C LEU A 381 2.16 -27.92 -11.12
N GLU A 382 2.93 -27.63 -10.08
CA GLU A 382 4.32 -27.22 -10.22
C GLU A 382 5.17 -28.32 -10.86
N SER A 383 4.95 -29.58 -10.45
CA SER A 383 5.58 -30.74 -11.06
C SER A 383 5.24 -30.91 -12.55
N GLN A 384 4.14 -30.30 -12.99
CA GLN A 384 3.70 -30.28 -14.39
C GLN A 384 4.20 -29.05 -15.17
N GLY A 385 4.96 -28.16 -14.53
CA GLY A 385 5.59 -26.98 -15.13
C GLY A 385 4.73 -25.71 -15.09
N VAL A 386 3.74 -25.64 -14.21
CA VAL A 386 2.95 -24.42 -13.93
C VAL A 386 3.61 -23.65 -12.79
N THR A 387 3.84 -22.35 -12.96
CA THR A 387 4.31 -21.50 -11.85
C THR A 387 3.15 -21.19 -10.92
N VAL A 388 3.18 -21.76 -9.71
CA VAL A 388 2.19 -21.49 -8.65
C VAL A 388 2.73 -20.40 -7.72
N GLN A 389 1.92 -19.41 -7.38
CA GLN A 389 2.26 -18.38 -6.39
C GLN A 389 1.10 -18.19 -5.42
N VAL A 390 1.31 -18.47 -4.13
CA VAL A 390 0.33 -18.19 -3.07
C VAL A 390 0.80 -16.97 -2.27
N ILE A 391 -0.04 -15.96 -2.13
CA ILE A 391 0.32 -14.68 -1.50
C ILE A 391 -0.70 -14.32 -0.43
N VAL A 392 -0.22 -14.03 0.78
CA VAL A 392 -1.05 -13.49 1.86
C VAL A 392 -1.02 -11.97 1.87
N LYS A 393 -2.17 -11.34 1.69
CA LYS A 393 -2.39 -9.94 2.03
C LYS A 393 -2.90 -9.85 3.47
N THR A 394 -1.99 -9.54 4.38
CA THR A 394 -2.36 -9.10 5.72
C THR A 394 -3.05 -7.73 5.62
N PRO A 395 -4.15 -7.49 6.36
CA PRO A 395 -4.92 -6.27 6.20
C PRO A 395 -4.05 -5.05 6.50
N GLY A 396 -4.14 -4.03 5.65
CA GLY A 396 -3.33 -2.80 5.71
C GLY A 396 -3.62 -1.88 6.91
N TRP A 397 -4.25 -2.38 7.98
CA TRP A 397 -4.58 -1.63 9.19
C TRP A 397 -3.32 -1.14 9.91
N SER A 398 -2.24 -1.93 9.99
CA SER A 398 -0.99 -1.47 10.60
C SER A 398 -0.38 -0.30 9.83
N ARG A 399 -0.45 -0.31 8.50
CA ARG A 399 0.07 0.74 7.61
C ARG A 399 -0.79 2.00 7.63
N ARG A 400 -2.13 1.88 7.65
CA ARG A 400 -3.04 3.03 7.73
C ARG A 400 -3.07 3.67 9.12
N LEU A 401 -3.01 2.87 10.19
CA LEU A 401 -2.96 3.33 11.59
C LEU A 401 -1.63 4.07 11.88
N LEU A 402 -0.49 3.53 11.41
CA LEU A 402 0.80 4.23 11.50
C LEU A 402 0.78 5.53 10.69
N ARG A 403 0.29 5.52 9.44
CA ARG A 403 0.28 6.70 8.55
C ARG A 403 -0.65 7.82 9.01
N GLY A 404 -1.89 7.47 9.38
CA GLY A 404 -2.88 8.44 9.86
C GLY A 404 -2.43 9.13 11.14
N ASN A 405 -1.84 8.36 12.07
CA ASN A 405 -1.37 8.88 13.35
C ASN A 405 0.04 9.49 13.31
N LEU A 406 0.88 9.22 12.30
CA LEU A 406 2.20 9.88 12.13
C LEU A 406 2.04 11.30 11.55
N LEU A 407 1.09 11.51 10.63
CA LEU A 407 0.84 12.82 10.02
C LEU A 407 0.25 13.83 11.03
N THR A 408 -0.49 13.37 12.03
CA THR A 408 -0.99 14.20 13.14
C THR A 408 0.13 14.62 14.12
N LEU A 409 1.27 13.91 14.17
CA LEU A 409 2.43 14.26 15.02
C LEU A 409 3.25 15.44 14.52
N LEU A 410 3.13 15.72 13.22
CA LEU A 410 3.86 16.75 12.48
C LEU A 410 3.14 18.09 12.46
N GLY A 411 2.09 18.26 13.28
CA GLY A 411 1.47 19.55 13.52
C GLY A 411 2.51 20.56 13.99
N SER A 412 2.91 21.46 13.10
CA SER A 412 3.82 22.57 13.32
C SER A 412 3.07 23.84 12.96
N ALA A 413 3.19 24.90 13.76
CA ALA A 413 2.67 26.22 13.42
C ALA A 413 3.32 26.80 12.14
N HIS A 414 4.46 26.25 11.71
CA HIS A 414 5.19 26.65 10.51
C HIS A 414 5.04 25.62 9.37
N PRO A 415 4.47 25.98 8.20
CA PRO A 415 4.16 25.05 7.12
C PRO A 415 5.39 24.36 6.51
N GLY A 416 6.52 25.05 6.38
CA GLY A 416 7.75 24.46 5.80
C GLY A 416 8.36 23.28 6.56
N LEU A 417 8.18 23.19 7.89
CA LEU A 417 8.65 22.05 8.69
C LEU A 417 7.70 20.84 8.58
N LYS A 418 6.41 21.12 8.41
CA LYS A 418 5.38 20.11 8.17
C LYS A 418 5.56 19.47 6.80
N ASP A 419 5.74 20.26 5.76
CA ASP A 419 5.90 19.79 4.38
C ASP A 419 7.19 18.96 4.21
N LEU A 420 8.31 19.41 4.78
CA LEU A 420 9.60 18.70 4.76
C LEU A 420 9.52 17.34 5.45
N ALA A 421 8.86 17.26 6.61
CA ALA A 421 8.65 16.01 7.30
C ALA A 421 7.72 15.07 6.49
N GLN A 422 6.59 15.59 5.99
CA GLN A 422 5.58 14.81 5.26
C GLN A 422 6.13 14.11 4.00
N CYS A 423 7.05 14.73 3.26
CA CYS A 423 7.69 14.12 2.10
C CYS A 423 8.39 12.78 2.41
N TYR A 424 8.96 12.61 3.61
CA TYR A 424 9.65 11.37 4.01
C TYR A 424 8.71 10.31 4.59
N PHE A 425 7.58 10.70 5.18
CA PHE A 425 6.60 9.77 5.76
C PHE A 425 5.70 9.08 4.73
N LEU A 426 5.58 9.63 3.52
CA LEU A 426 4.68 9.11 2.49
C LEU A 426 5.28 7.93 1.68
N ASP A 427 6.59 7.69 1.78
CA ASP A 427 7.26 6.58 1.09
C ASP A 427 6.90 5.22 1.73
N PRO A 428 6.18 4.32 1.01
CA PRO A 428 5.78 3.01 1.53
C PRO A 428 6.94 2.08 1.87
N THR A 429 8.13 2.32 1.31
CA THR A 429 9.28 1.43 1.44
C THR A 429 10.03 1.57 2.76
N LYS A 430 9.76 2.64 3.53
CA LYS A 430 10.58 3.05 4.68
C LYS A 430 10.06 2.59 6.06
N LEU A 431 8.81 2.13 6.17
CA LEU A 431 8.16 1.78 7.46
C LEU A 431 8.44 0.36 8.01
N VAL A 432 9.52 -0.29 7.55
CA VAL A 432 9.87 -1.66 7.96
C VAL A 432 10.16 -1.76 9.46
N ARG A 433 10.77 -0.73 10.05
CA ARG A 433 11.15 -0.68 11.47
C ARG A 433 9.92 -0.69 12.37
N SER A 434 8.96 0.20 12.13
CA SER A 434 7.71 0.25 12.89
C SER A 434 6.95 -1.06 12.80
N LEU A 435 6.93 -1.72 11.63
CA LEU A 435 6.25 -3.01 11.47
C LEU A 435 6.87 -4.09 12.37
N VAL A 436 8.20 -4.24 12.37
CA VAL A 436 8.90 -5.22 13.22
C VAL A 436 8.62 -4.96 14.71
N ILE A 437 8.65 -3.69 15.12
CA ILE A 437 8.36 -3.29 16.51
C ILE A 437 6.94 -3.68 16.92
N LEU A 438 5.95 -3.40 16.07
CA LEU A 438 4.54 -3.74 16.34
C LEU A 438 4.29 -5.25 16.29
N LEU A 439 4.99 -6.00 15.44
CA LEU A 439 4.90 -7.46 15.44
C LEU A 439 5.45 -8.05 16.74
N PHE A 440 6.55 -7.51 17.28
CA PHE A 440 7.06 -7.92 18.60
C PHE A 440 6.11 -7.56 19.75
N ALA A 441 5.54 -6.36 19.74
CA ALA A 441 4.48 -5.99 20.68
C ALA A 441 3.36 -7.03 20.66
N ARG A 442 2.81 -7.32 19.49
CA ARG A 442 1.69 -8.25 19.35
C ARG A 442 2.06 -9.70 19.68
N ALA A 443 3.27 -10.15 19.35
CA ALA A 443 3.74 -11.50 19.68
C ALA A 443 3.97 -11.73 21.18
N THR A 444 4.15 -10.66 21.97
CA THR A 444 4.50 -10.74 23.40
C THR A 444 3.39 -10.23 24.33
N ASN A 445 2.40 -9.52 23.80
CA ASN A 445 1.23 -9.08 24.52
C ASN A 445 0.46 -10.29 25.06
N GLY A 446 0.33 -10.39 26.39
CA GLY A 446 -0.24 -11.57 27.05
C GLY A 446 0.75 -12.28 27.96
N LEU A 447 2.05 -12.13 27.70
CA LEU A 447 3.06 -13.01 28.26
C LEU A 447 3.74 -12.46 29.51
N GLY A 448 3.79 -11.14 29.66
CA GLY A 448 4.51 -10.50 30.76
C GLY A 448 3.70 -10.46 32.05
N GLU A 449 4.37 -10.58 33.20
CA GLU A 449 3.72 -10.51 34.52
C GLU A 449 3.01 -9.16 34.76
N GLY A 450 3.49 -8.09 34.13
CA GLY A 450 2.89 -6.75 34.21
C GLY A 450 1.75 -6.48 33.22
N TRP A 451 1.34 -7.47 32.42
CA TRP A 451 0.41 -7.29 31.31
C TRP A 451 -0.98 -6.80 31.73
N GLU A 452 -1.54 -7.31 32.82
CA GLU A 452 -2.86 -6.89 33.32
C GLU A 452 -2.87 -5.40 33.70
N ALA A 453 -1.82 -4.93 34.39
CA ALA A 453 -1.67 -3.52 34.75
C ALA A 453 -1.55 -2.63 33.50
N MET A 454 -0.84 -3.08 32.47
CA MET A 454 -0.66 -2.30 31.23
C MET A 454 -1.95 -2.18 30.40
N GLU A 455 -2.78 -3.23 30.29
CA GLU A 455 -4.09 -3.07 29.64
C GLU A 455 -5.03 -2.23 30.45
N TRP A 456 -5.06 -2.40 31.77
CA TRP A 456 -5.93 -1.58 32.60
C TRP A 456 -5.64 -0.08 32.39
N ASN A 457 -4.36 0.28 32.38
CA ASN A 457 -3.92 1.65 32.09
C ASN A 457 -4.36 2.10 30.68
N ALA A 458 -4.19 1.26 29.66
CA ALA A 458 -4.60 1.57 28.28
C ALA A 458 -6.13 1.69 28.12
N ALA A 459 -6.91 0.82 28.74
CA ALA A 459 -8.37 0.85 28.72
C ALA A 459 -8.91 2.12 29.39
N ARG A 460 -8.27 2.56 30.48
CA ARG A 460 -8.61 3.80 31.17
C ARG A 460 -8.29 5.05 30.33
N GLU A 461 -7.19 5.04 29.59
CA GLU A 461 -6.87 6.11 28.62
C GLU A 461 -7.95 6.19 27.53
N ALA A 462 -8.34 5.05 26.94
CA ALA A 462 -9.40 4.96 25.93
C ALA A 462 -10.77 5.42 26.45
N ALA A 463 -11.18 4.97 27.65
CA ALA A 463 -12.45 5.34 28.26
C ALA A 463 -12.57 6.83 28.60
N SER A 464 -11.43 7.53 28.73
CA SER A 464 -11.41 8.96 29.00
C SER A 464 -11.47 9.85 27.74
N GLY A 465 -11.66 9.27 26.55
CA GLY A 465 -11.65 9.99 25.27
C GLY A 465 -10.26 10.50 24.85
N ARG A 466 -9.21 10.20 25.62
CA ARG A 466 -7.85 10.69 25.44
C ARG A 466 -7.02 9.88 24.43
N THR A 467 -7.61 8.87 23.79
CA THR A 467 -6.97 8.05 22.75
C THR A 467 -6.60 8.84 21.50
N GLU A 468 -7.28 9.95 21.22
CA GLU A 468 -7.05 10.77 20.02
C GLU A 468 -6.22 12.05 20.28
N GLU A 469 -6.04 12.47 21.54
CA GLU A 469 -5.37 13.74 21.88
C GLU A 469 -3.89 13.54 22.26
N PHE A 470 -3.01 13.65 21.26
CA PHE A 470 -1.57 13.43 21.39
C PHE A 470 -0.80 14.55 22.12
N GLU A 471 -1.35 15.78 22.19
CA GLU A 471 -0.72 16.94 22.83
C GLU A 471 -0.79 16.91 24.37
N GLN A 472 -1.73 16.14 24.94
CA GLN A 472 -1.86 16.03 26.39
C GLN A 472 -0.78 15.12 27.00
N PRO A 473 -0.28 15.45 28.20
CA PRO A 473 0.72 14.66 28.90
C PRO A 473 0.07 13.39 29.46
N LEU A 474 0.85 12.32 29.54
CA LEU A 474 0.50 11.17 30.39
C LEU A 474 0.68 11.48 31.89
N THR A 475 1.32 12.62 32.21
CA THR A 475 1.46 13.20 33.55
C THR A 475 0.43 14.30 33.81
N ARG A 476 0.48 14.93 34.99
CA ARG A 476 -0.52 15.89 35.52
C ARG A 476 -0.86 17.03 34.53
N GLY A 477 -2.10 17.53 34.59
CA GLY A 477 -2.57 18.69 33.81
C GLY A 477 -2.01 20.06 34.23
N ASP A 478 -1.11 20.10 35.23
CA ASP A 478 -0.34 21.28 35.64
C ASP A 478 1.02 21.38 34.91
N VAL A 479 1.38 20.37 34.10
CA VAL A 479 2.58 20.39 33.27
C VAL A 479 2.31 21.28 32.06
N LEU A 480 3.02 22.41 31.95
CA LEU A 480 2.92 23.30 30.80
C LEU A 480 3.32 22.56 29.51
N HIS A 481 2.47 22.55 28.48
CA HIS A 481 2.79 22.01 27.15
C HIS A 481 3.21 23.11 26.18
N TYR A 482 3.63 22.70 24.98
CA TYR A 482 3.98 23.60 23.88
C TYR A 482 2.85 24.59 23.54
N TRP A 483 1.61 24.25 23.90
CA TRP A 483 0.49 25.16 23.95
C TRP A 483 0.51 25.98 25.24
N ASN A 484 0.80 27.28 25.12
CA ASN A 484 0.50 28.24 26.17
C ASN A 484 -0.98 28.63 26.04
N PRO A 485 -1.89 28.20 26.93
CA PRO A 485 -3.31 28.51 26.83
C PRO A 485 -3.63 30.01 26.94
N SER A 486 -2.64 30.84 27.26
CA SER A 486 -2.75 32.30 27.34
C SER A 486 -2.10 33.06 26.18
N MET A 487 -1.59 32.40 25.13
CA MET A 487 -1.15 33.06 23.90
C MET A 487 -2.01 32.63 22.68
N PRO A 488 -2.71 33.55 22.00
CA PRO A 488 -3.35 33.27 20.71
C PRO A 488 -2.32 32.97 19.61
N ASP A 489 -2.74 32.26 18.54
CA ASP A 489 -1.91 31.90 17.36
C ASP A 489 -1.37 33.10 16.55
N HIS A 490 -1.68 34.31 16.97
CA HIS A 490 -1.21 35.58 16.43
C HIS A 490 -0.46 36.26 17.57
N ALA A 491 0.79 36.68 17.31
CA ALA A 491 1.66 37.35 18.28
C ALA A 491 1.00 38.62 18.85
N GLU A 492 0.15 38.46 19.85
CA GLU A 492 -0.30 39.56 20.69
C GLU A 492 0.82 39.92 21.67
N SER A 493 0.94 41.23 21.93
CA SER A 493 1.96 41.81 22.80
C SER A 493 1.92 41.20 24.21
N PHE A 494 3.09 41.03 24.84
CA PHE A 494 3.26 40.59 26.24
C PHE A 494 2.72 41.59 27.30
N ASP A 495 1.91 42.58 26.90
CA ASP A 495 1.41 43.66 27.76
C ASP A 495 0.32 43.18 28.74
N SER A 496 -0.30 42.01 28.53
CA SER A 496 -1.31 41.45 29.45
C SER A 496 -0.67 40.66 30.59
N ILE A 497 -1.10 40.95 31.83
CA ILE A 497 -0.63 40.28 33.07
C ILE A 497 -0.94 38.77 33.02
N PHE A 498 0.08 37.93 33.23
CA PHE A 498 -0.06 36.46 33.27
C PHE A 498 -0.92 36.02 34.48
N PRO A 499 -2.12 35.45 34.28
CA PRO A 499 -3.00 35.08 35.39
C PRO A 499 -2.53 33.77 36.04
N LEU A 500 -2.28 33.79 37.34
CA LEU A 500 -1.93 32.59 38.13
C LEU A 500 -3.20 31.78 38.45
N GLN A 501 -3.26 30.53 38.01
CA GLN A 501 -4.35 29.59 38.35
C GLN A 501 -3.92 28.61 39.45
N THR A 502 -4.81 28.32 40.40
CA THR A 502 -4.61 27.30 41.43
C THR A 502 -4.92 25.90 40.89
N PRO A 503 -4.05 24.88 41.09
CA PRO A 503 -4.28 23.51 40.61
C PRO A 503 -5.53 22.87 41.23
N ALA A 504 -6.30 22.13 40.43
CA ALA A 504 -7.44 21.36 40.92
C ALA A 504 -7.00 20.18 41.82
N PRO A 505 -7.77 19.81 42.86
CA PRO A 505 -7.42 18.70 43.75
C PRO A 505 -7.52 17.33 43.05
N PHE A 506 -6.56 16.45 43.34
CA PHE A 506 -6.39 15.13 42.73
C PHE A 506 -7.40 14.10 43.24
N PRO A 507 -7.93 13.21 42.39
CA PRO A 507 -8.45 11.93 42.85
C PRO A 507 -7.29 11.03 43.29
N HIS A 508 -7.31 10.61 44.54
CA HIS A 508 -6.33 9.69 45.14
C HIS A 508 -6.20 8.37 44.37
N SER A 509 -5.02 7.76 44.48
CA SER A 509 -4.68 6.44 43.91
C SER A 509 -5.77 5.39 44.19
N LEU A 510 -6.47 4.95 43.17
CA LEU A 510 -7.40 3.83 43.25
C LEU A 510 -6.64 2.55 42.92
N GLN A 511 -6.61 1.61 43.87
CA GLN A 511 -6.15 0.23 43.67
C GLN A 511 -6.92 -0.42 42.51
N ALA A 512 -6.24 -1.30 41.78
CA ALA A 512 -6.88 -2.12 40.74
C ALA A 512 -8.05 -2.92 41.37
N PRO A 513 -9.26 -2.89 40.79
CA PRO A 513 -10.34 -3.75 41.26
C PRO A 513 -10.00 -5.22 41.02
N SER A 514 -10.38 -6.09 41.95
CA SER A 514 -10.17 -7.55 41.92
C SER A 514 -11.04 -8.30 40.90
N SER A 515 -11.58 -7.60 39.90
CA SER A 515 -12.46 -8.15 38.86
C SER A 515 -11.86 -7.89 37.49
N SER A 516 -11.52 -8.98 36.81
CA SER A 516 -10.92 -9.03 35.49
C SER A 516 -11.78 -8.31 34.44
N PRO A 517 -11.22 -7.36 33.66
CA PRO A 517 -11.82 -6.99 32.39
C PRO A 517 -11.74 -8.19 31.41
N SER A 518 -12.80 -8.38 30.65
CA SER A 518 -13.09 -9.50 29.77
C SER A 518 -11.98 -9.81 28.73
N SER A 519 -11.73 -11.11 28.55
CA SER A 519 -10.70 -11.79 27.76
C SER A 519 -10.79 -11.57 26.24
N THR A 520 -10.37 -10.39 25.75
CA THR A 520 -10.15 -10.16 24.31
C THR A 520 -8.74 -9.63 24.08
N ARG A 521 -7.74 -10.49 23.81
CA ARG A 521 -6.36 -9.99 23.57
C ARG A 521 -5.56 -10.73 22.50
N PRO A 522 -4.64 -10.03 21.77
CA PRO A 522 -4.26 -8.63 21.99
C PRO A 522 -4.39 -7.70 20.77
N TYR A 523 -5.12 -6.61 20.98
CA TYR A 523 -4.91 -5.34 20.29
C TYR A 523 -3.56 -4.73 20.74
N LEU A 524 -2.96 -3.85 19.92
CA LEU A 524 -1.71 -3.16 20.27
C LEU A 524 -1.98 -2.07 21.32
N LEU A 525 -1.12 -1.94 22.33
CA LEU A 525 -1.28 -0.87 23.32
C LEU A 525 -0.95 0.51 22.69
N PRO A 526 -1.64 1.60 23.08
CA PRO A 526 -1.33 2.94 22.61
C PRO A 526 0.14 3.33 22.80
N THR A 527 0.74 2.93 23.92
CA THR A 527 2.17 3.15 24.22
C THR A 527 3.10 2.40 23.26
N GLN A 528 2.73 1.17 22.85
CA GLN A 528 3.48 0.37 21.88
C GLN A 528 3.38 0.95 20.46
N ILE A 529 2.22 1.50 20.09
CA ILE A 529 2.08 2.25 18.84
C ILE A 529 2.94 3.50 18.88
N ARG A 530 2.90 4.24 20.00
CA ARG A 530 3.65 5.48 20.20
C ARG A 530 5.16 5.27 20.15
N VAL A 531 5.70 4.19 20.72
CA VAL A 531 7.14 3.89 20.61
C VAL A 531 7.55 3.56 19.18
N ALA A 532 6.71 2.87 18.40
CA ALA A 532 6.99 2.60 16.99
C ALA A 532 7.00 3.88 16.13
N GLN A 533 6.21 4.89 16.50
CA GLN A 533 6.21 6.22 15.87
C GLN A 533 7.45 7.03 16.25
N ILE A 534 7.81 7.03 17.54
CA ILE A 534 9.02 7.72 18.03
C ILE A 534 10.26 7.19 17.31
N VAL A 535 10.39 5.86 17.16
CA VAL A 535 11.48 5.23 16.43
C VAL A 535 11.56 5.72 14.98
N GLU A 536 10.43 5.83 14.29
CA GLU A 536 10.39 6.28 12.91
C GLU A 536 10.73 7.78 12.78
N MET A 537 10.29 8.61 13.73
CA MET A 537 10.66 10.03 13.78
C MET A 537 12.17 10.22 13.99
N ILE A 538 12.79 9.41 14.86
CA ILE A 538 14.25 9.43 15.08
C ILE A 538 14.98 9.00 13.79
N GLN A 539 14.49 7.97 13.10
CA GLN A 539 15.08 7.55 11.82
C GLN A 539 15.03 8.66 10.77
N ILE A 540 13.90 9.33 10.64
CA ILE A 540 13.72 10.40 9.65
C ILE A 540 14.57 11.61 10.01
N ALA A 541 14.67 11.97 11.30
CA ALA A 541 15.58 13.00 11.74
C ALA A 541 17.03 12.69 11.35
N SER A 542 17.48 11.45 11.55
CA SER A 542 18.82 11.00 11.13
C SER A 542 19.01 11.12 9.62
N MET A 543 18.03 10.71 8.81
CA MET A 543 18.13 10.83 7.35
C MET A 543 18.24 12.29 6.89
N LEU A 544 17.48 13.20 7.50
CA LEU A 544 17.56 14.63 7.20
C LEU A 544 18.94 15.20 7.53
N HIS A 545 19.52 14.81 8.67
CA HIS A 545 20.87 15.23 9.06
C HIS A 545 21.97 14.63 8.16
N ASP A 546 21.78 13.40 7.66
CA ASP A 546 22.72 12.74 6.77
C ASP A 546 22.80 13.43 5.38
N GLU A 547 21.67 13.91 4.84
CA GLU A 547 21.64 14.59 3.52
C GLU A 547 22.44 15.90 3.47
N ILE A 548 22.60 16.58 4.61
CA ILE A 548 23.32 17.86 4.70
C ILE A 548 24.84 17.66 4.61
N SER A 549 25.31 16.52 5.07
CA SER A 549 26.73 16.17 5.03
C SER A 549 27.24 15.92 3.59
N VAL A 550 26.34 15.86 2.60
CA VAL A 550 26.63 15.41 1.22
C VAL A 550 26.90 16.58 0.24
N THR A 551 26.70 17.84 0.61
CA THR A 551 26.69 18.96 -0.36
C THR A 551 27.97 19.82 -0.39
N THR A 552 28.92 19.44 -1.24
CA THR A 552 29.85 20.38 -1.91
C THR A 552 29.61 20.48 -3.42
N SER A 553 28.53 19.89 -3.95
CA SER A 553 28.19 19.98 -5.37
C SER A 553 26.77 20.51 -5.60
N SER A 554 26.67 21.33 -6.64
CA SER A 554 25.62 22.31 -6.91
C SER A 554 24.36 21.73 -7.54
N THR A 555 23.63 20.87 -6.83
CA THR A 555 22.25 20.50 -7.19
C THR A 555 21.39 20.42 -5.94
N GLN A 556 20.37 21.28 -5.92
CA GLN A 556 19.50 21.59 -4.81
C GLN A 556 18.74 20.37 -4.28
N GLY A 557 18.94 20.03 -3.01
CA GLY A 557 17.86 19.48 -2.20
C GLY A 557 16.80 20.57 -2.01
N VAL A 558 15.53 20.20 -2.07
CA VAL A 558 14.36 21.13 -2.15
C VAL A 558 14.28 22.10 -0.96
N PHE A 559 15.07 21.88 0.09
CA PHE A 559 15.22 22.76 1.24
C PHE A 559 16.71 22.93 1.55
N GLY A 560 17.19 24.18 1.68
CA GLY A 560 18.60 24.45 1.93
C GLY A 560 19.12 23.80 3.22
N ASN A 561 20.43 23.52 3.30
CA ASN A 561 21.09 22.78 4.39
C ASN A 561 20.61 23.16 5.81
N LYS A 562 20.35 24.45 6.07
CA LYS A 562 19.85 24.92 7.37
C LYS A 562 18.47 24.38 7.73
N LEU A 563 17.56 24.28 6.76
CA LEU A 563 16.19 23.83 7.00
C LEU A 563 16.11 22.31 7.21
N ALA A 564 17.02 21.53 6.60
CA ALA A 564 17.16 20.11 6.91
C ALA A 564 17.71 19.88 8.33
N ILE A 565 18.63 20.73 8.82
CA ILE A 565 19.17 20.63 10.20
C ILE A 565 18.02 20.88 11.16
N LEU A 566 17.31 22.00 10.97
CA LEU A 566 16.18 22.40 11.80
C LEU A 566 15.01 21.41 11.71
N GLY A 567 14.77 20.80 10.55
CA GLY A 567 13.79 19.75 10.35
C GLY A 567 14.11 18.49 11.18
N GLY A 568 15.37 18.05 11.15
CA GLY A 568 15.83 16.94 11.98
C GLY A 568 15.76 17.26 13.48
N ASP A 569 16.19 18.46 13.89
CA ASP A 569 16.15 18.90 15.29
C ASP A 569 14.71 19.00 15.82
N PHE A 570 13.80 19.51 14.98
CA PHE A 570 12.37 19.57 15.29
C PHE A 570 11.78 18.16 15.53
N LEU A 571 12.10 17.20 14.66
CA LEU A 571 11.64 15.81 14.80
C LEU A 571 12.21 15.14 16.05
N LEU A 572 13.48 15.38 16.38
CA LEU A 572 14.09 14.90 17.62
C LEU A 572 13.41 15.52 18.85
N GLY A 573 13.13 16.82 18.85
CA GLY A 573 12.41 17.48 19.93
C GLY A 573 11.01 16.90 20.17
N ARG A 574 10.27 16.63 19.08
CA ARG A 574 8.96 15.96 19.14
C ARG A 574 9.09 14.51 19.62
N ALA A 575 10.12 13.79 19.17
CA ALA A 575 10.39 12.41 19.59
C ALA A 575 10.68 12.34 21.09
N SER A 576 11.52 13.24 21.61
CA SER A 576 11.86 13.33 23.03
C SER A 576 10.65 13.65 23.91
N ALA A 577 9.79 14.57 23.48
CA ALA A 577 8.56 14.91 24.22
C ALA A 577 7.55 13.75 24.21
N ALA A 578 7.39 13.05 23.09
CA ALA A 578 6.55 11.87 23.02
C ALA A 578 7.12 10.70 23.85
N LEU A 579 8.45 10.55 23.87
CA LEU A 579 9.17 9.53 24.64
C LEU A 579 9.00 9.73 26.14
N SER A 580 9.17 10.97 26.65
CA SER A 580 9.01 11.26 28.08
C SER A 580 7.59 10.97 28.58
N ARG A 581 6.61 11.00 27.69
CA ARG A 581 5.22 10.70 28.01
C ARG A 581 4.98 9.19 28.19
N LEU A 582 5.77 8.30 27.58
CA LEU A 582 5.54 6.85 27.68
C LEU A 582 5.49 6.29 29.11
N GLY A 583 6.08 6.99 30.08
CA GLY A 583 5.93 6.68 31.52
C GLY A 583 6.75 5.50 32.02
N ASP A 584 7.62 4.91 31.19
CA ASP A 584 8.53 3.83 31.55
C ASP A 584 9.99 4.28 31.43
N SER A 585 10.74 4.24 32.54
CA SER A 585 12.12 4.74 32.59
C SER A 585 13.11 3.89 31.81
N GLU A 586 12.93 2.56 31.76
CA GLU A 586 13.81 1.68 30.97
C GLU A 586 13.64 2.01 29.48
N VAL A 587 12.41 2.21 29.02
CA VAL A 587 12.11 2.59 27.63
C VAL A 587 12.69 3.97 27.29
N VAL A 588 12.52 4.96 28.18
CA VAL A 588 13.08 6.31 27.97
C VAL A 588 14.60 6.24 27.83
N GLU A 589 15.29 5.52 28.72
CA GLU A 589 16.74 5.35 28.66
C GLU A 589 17.20 4.59 27.40
N LEU A 590 16.49 3.53 27.01
CA LEU A 590 16.78 2.77 25.80
C LEU A 590 16.67 3.64 24.55
N ILE A 591 15.57 4.36 24.36
CA ILE A 591 15.38 5.16 23.15
C ILE A 591 16.26 6.42 23.17
N ALA A 592 16.44 7.08 24.31
CA ALA A 592 17.35 8.22 24.43
C ALA A 592 18.79 7.83 24.08
N SER A 593 19.25 6.66 24.52
CA SER A 593 20.58 6.15 24.15
C SER A 593 20.69 5.73 22.68
N VAL A 594 19.59 5.55 21.93
CA VAL A 594 19.67 5.41 20.46
C VAL A 594 20.16 6.71 19.82
N ILE A 595 19.67 7.86 20.28
CA ILE A 595 20.08 9.16 19.72
C ILE A 595 21.61 9.33 19.85
N SER A 596 22.16 9.01 21.02
CA SER A 596 23.61 9.01 21.25
C SER A 596 24.33 7.99 20.36
N ASN A 597 23.78 6.78 20.21
CA ASN A 597 24.37 5.75 19.35
C ASN A 597 24.45 6.21 17.88
N LEU A 598 23.39 6.82 17.35
CA LEU A 598 23.37 7.31 15.96
C LEU A 598 24.47 8.33 15.72
N VAL A 599 24.62 9.29 16.64
CA VAL A 599 25.67 10.31 16.59
C VAL A 599 27.07 9.70 16.73
N GLU A 600 27.27 8.78 17.68
CA GLU A 600 28.57 8.08 17.83
C GLU A 600 28.93 7.29 16.58
N GLY A 601 27.96 6.57 15.99
CA GLY A 601 28.15 5.84 14.74
C GLY A 601 28.59 6.75 13.61
N ARG A 602 27.98 7.93 13.48
CA ARG A 602 28.36 8.93 12.48
C ARG A 602 29.76 9.51 12.72
N VAL A 603 30.12 9.77 13.97
CA VAL A 603 31.46 10.27 14.33
C VAL A 603 32.54 9.23 14.04
N ILE A 604 32.28 7.94 14.31
CA ILE A 604 33.22 6.86 13.98
C ILE A 604 33.46 6.80 12.48
N GLU A 605 32.37 6.85 11.70
CA GLU A 605 32.42 6.86 10.24
C GLU A 605 33.27 8.02 9.68
N LEU A 606 33.02 9.24 10.15
CA LEU A 606 33.80 10.42 9.77
C LEU A 606 35.28 10.29 10.19
N LYS A 607 35.57 9.76 11.38
CA LYS A 607 36.97 9.57 11.81
C LYS A 607 37.70 8.55 10.95
N THR A 608 37.01 7.51 10.47
CA THR A 608 37.59 6.54 9.53
C THR A 608 37.94 7.19 8.19
N GLU A 609 37.19 8.20 7.75
CA GLU A 609 37.51 8.97 6.52
C GLU A 609 38.81 9.81 6.64
N TYR A 610 39.23 10.19 7.86
CA TYR A 610 40.39 11.07 8.09
C TYR A 610 41.53 10.40 8.89
N ALA A 611 41.47 9.09 9.13
CA ALA A 611 42.46 8.40 9.94
C ALA A 611 43.80 8.22 9.19
N SER A 612 44.90 8.70 9.75
CA SER A 612 46.26 8.60 9.16
C SER A 612 47.09 7.43 9.71
N SER A 613 46.47 6.48 10.41
CA SER A 613 47.15 5.32 11.01
C SER A 613 46.89 4.06 10.21
N PRO A 614 47.87 3.13 10.12
CA PRO A 614 47.69 1.90 9.36
C PRO A 614 46.56 1.07 9.96
N LEU A 615 45.58 0.71 9.11
CA LEU A 615 44.41 -0.08 9.51
C LEU A 615 44.67 -1.55 9.18
N THR A 616 44.43 -2.45 10.13
CA THR A 616 44.38 -3.88 9.81
C THR A 616 42.98 -4.26 9.31
N PRO A 617 42.84 -5.28 8.44
CA PRO A 617 41.52 -5.77 8.02
C PRO A 617 40.59 -6.12 9.19
N ARG A 618 41.16 -6.64 10.29
CA ARG A 618 40.42 -6.97 11.51
C ARG A 618 39.86 -5.73 12.21
N ASP A 619 40.66 -4.67 12.31
CA ASP A 619 40.23 -3.40 12.93
C ASP A 619 39.17 -2.71 12.06
N ALA A 620 39.28 -2.82 10.74
CA ALA A 620 38.28 -2.33 9.80
C ALA A 620 36.94 -3.07 9.94
N TRP A 621 36.95 -4.41 10.03
CA TRP A 621 35.75 -5.20 10.32
C TRP A 621 35.11 -4.84 11.66
N HIS A 622 35.91 -4.66 12.71
CA HIS A 622 35.40 -4.25 14.02
C HIS A 622 34.73 -2.86 13.95
N THR A 623 35.37 -1.92 13.26
CA THR A 623 34.85 -0.57 13.03
C THR A 623 33.55 -0.60 12.22
N TYR A 624 33.50 -1.43 11.17
CA TYR A 624 32.31 -1.64 10.35
C TYR A 624 31.14 -2.15 11.20
N PHE A 625 31.29 -3.29 11.91
CA PHE A 625 30.20 -3.83 12.71
C PHE A 625 29.77 -2.92 13.86
N LYS A 626 30.73 -2.20 14.48
CA LYS A 626 30.40 -1.19 15.50
C LYS A 626 29.54 -0.08 14.90
N THR A 627 29.94 0.46 13.75
CA THR A 627 29.21 1.53 13.05
C THR A 627 27.84 1.06 12.58
N THR A 628 27.74 -0.12 11.97
CA THR A 628 26.48 -0.73 11.52
C THR A 628 25.52 -0.96 12.67
N TYR A 629 26.00 -1.46 13.81
CA TYR A 629 25.16 -1.59 14.99
C TYR A 629 24.69 -0.22 15.49
N LEU A 630 25.58 0.77 15.61
CA LEU A 630 25.23 2.08 16.13
C LEU A 630 24.22 2.81 15.24
N LYS A 631 24.46 2.88 13.92
CA LYS A 631 23.63 3.57 12.93
C LYS A 631 22.31 2.85 12.62
N THR A 632 22.32 1.52 12.51
CA THR A 632 21.18 0.76 11.97
C THR A 632 20.61 -0.23 12.98
N GLY A 633 21.47 -1.05 13.58
CA GLY A 633 21.06 -2.12 14.49
C GLY A 633 20.42 -1.64 15.81
N SER A 634 20.93 -0.55 16.37
CA SER A 634 20.60 -0.13 17.73
C SER A 634 19.19 0.44 17.84
N LEU A 635 18.74 1.18 16.83
CA LEU A 635 17.38 1.71 16.74
C LEU A 635 16.34 0.58 16.68
N LEU A 636 16.58 -0.43 15.84
CA LEU A 636 15.65 -1.56 15.70
C LEU A 636 15.67 -2.47 16.94
N ALA A 637 16.87 -2.78 17.48
CA ALA A 637 17.03 -3.60 18.68
C ALA A 637 16.36 -2.99 19.91
N LYS A 638 16.65 -1.70 20.18
CA LYS A 638 16.11 -1.00 21.35
C LYS A 638 14.63 -0.66 21.17
N GLY A 639 14.19 -0.36 19.95
CA GLY A 639 12.77 -0.16 19.61
C GLY A 639 11.93 -1.42 19.84
N ALA A 640 12.37 -2.57 19.32
CA ALA A 640 11.67 -3.84 19.50
C ALA A 640 11.63 -4.25 20.97
N ARG A 641 12.74 -4.11 21.70
CA ARG A 641 12.79 -4.34 23.15
C ARG A 641 11.83 -3.43 23.92
N SER A 642 11.77 -2.15 23.55
CA SER A 642 10.90 -1.17 24.22
C SER A 642 9.43 -1.52 24.07
N ALA A 643 9.01 -1.98 22.88
CA ALA A 643 7.64 -2.45 22.66
C ALA A 643 7.27 -3.64 23.55
N VAL A 644 8.20 -4.56 23.77
CA VAL A 644 8.01 -5.72 24.67
C VAL A 644 7.91 -5.27 26.13
N ILE A 645 8.76 -4.31 26.57
CA ILE A 645 8.69 -3.73 27.93
C ILE A 645 7.33 -3.07 28.18
N LEU A 646 6.86 -2.27 27.23
CA LEU A 646 5.55 -1.61 27.31
C LEU A 646 4.37 -2.60 27.31
N GLY A 647 4.59 -3.84 26.86
CA GLY A 647 3.66 -4.97 26.99
C GLY A 647 3.66 -5.63 28.37
N GLY A 648 4.37 -5.07 29.35
CA GLY A 648 4.40 -5.58 30.72
C GLY A 648 5.44 -6.69 30.95
N CYS A 649 6.27 -7.01 29.97
CA CYS A 649 7.39 -7.94 30.15
C CYS A 649 8.57 -7.21 30.83
N ARG A 650 8.83 -7.49 32.11
CA ARG A 650 9.91 -6.88 32.91
C ARG A 650 11.17 -7.71 33.06
N ASN A 651 11.11 -9.02 33.31
CA ASN A 651 12.30 -9.86 33.55
C ASN A 651 12.35 -11.11 32.66
N GLU A 652 11.45 -11.18 31.70
CA GLU A 652 11.25 -12.32 30.82
C GLU A 652 12.25 -12.29 29.65
N ILE A 653 12.54 -13.49 29.14
CA ILE A 653 13.45 -13.71 28.01
C ILE A 653 13.07 -12.91 26.75
N TRP A 654 11.79 -12.55 26.60
CA TRP A 654 11.22 -11.81 25.47
C TRP A 654 11.90 -10.47 25.20
N LYS A 655 12.33 -9.75 26.24
CA LYS A 655 13.11 -8.51 26.07
C LYS A 655 14.44 -8.75 25.38
N GLY A 656 15.12 -9.83 25.76
CA GLY A 656 16.39 -10.26 25.18
C GLY A 656 16.21 -10.77 23.75
N VAL A 657 15.16 -11.55 23.50
CA VAL A 657 14.79 -12.05 22.16
C VAL A 657 14.54 -10.90 21.20
N ALA A 658 13.69 -9.94 21.58
CA ALA A 658 13.38 -8.77 20.73
C ALA A 658 14.61 -7.91 20.42
N TYR A 659 15.45 -7.68 21.43
CA TYR A 659 16.70 -6.95 21.24
C TYR A 659 17.66 -7.67 20.29
N ALA A 660 17.90 -8.97 20.53
CA ALA A 660 18.82 -9.76 19.72
C ALA A 660 18.31 -9.93 18.28
N PHE A 661 17.00 -10.08 18.09
CA PHE A 661 16.37 -10.11 16.77
C PHE A 661 16.60 -8.78 16.04
N GLY A 662 16.22 -7.67 16.66
CA GLY A 662 16.37 -6.34 16.04
C GLY A 662 17.83 -6.00 15.73
N ARG A 663 18.78 -6.44 16.57
CA ARG A 663 20.22 -6.31 16.30
C ARG A 663 20.63 -7.08 15.04
N ASN A 664 20.27 -8.36 14.96
CA ASN A 664 20.66 -9.22 13.84
C ASN A 664 20.03 -8.74 12.52
N ILE A 665 18.74 -8.39 12.55
CA ILE A 665 18.03 -7.84 11.39
C ILE A 665 18.61 -6.50 10.95
N GLY A 666 18.91 -5.59 11.89
CA GLY A 666 19.47 -4.30 11.53
C GLY A 666 20.86 -4.42 10.86
N VAL A 667 21.67 -5.39 11.29
CA VAL A 667 22.95 -5.70 10.62
C VAL A 667 22.69 -6.32 9.24
N ALA A 668 21.77 -7.28 9.13
CA ALA A 668 21.42 -7.91 7.85
C ALA A 668 20.91 -6.90 6.82
N LEU A 669 20.05 -5.96 7.21
CA LEU A 669 19.54 -4.92 6.32
C LEU A 669 20.66 -4.03 5.77
N GLN A 670 21.63 -3.65 6.62
CA GLN A 670 22.78 -2.87 6.15
C GLN A 670 23.65 -3.66 5.17
N LEU A 671 23.93 -4.94 5.46
CA LEU A 671 24.71 -5.81 4.58
C LEU A 671 24.02 -6.00 3.21
N VAL A 672 22.70 -6.09 3.21
CA VAL A 672 21.89 -6.16 1.98
C VAL A 672 22.01 -4.88 1.15
N ASP A 673 21.96 -3.72 1.80
CA ASP A 673 22.13 -2.43 1.12
C ASP A 673 23.55 -2.30 0.53
N ASP A 674 24.57 -2.71 1.30
CA ASP A 674 25.96 -2.75 0.87
C ASP A 674 26.15 -3.67 -0.36
N ALA A 675 25.55 -4.88 -0.37
CA ALA A 675 25.68 -5.80 -1.51
C ALA A 675 25.07 -5.22 -2.79
N ARG A 676 23.85 -4.64 -2.68
CA ARG A 676 23.13 -4.09 -3.84
C ARG A 676 23.81 -2.89 -4.47
N GLU A 677 24.46 -2.05 -3.65
CA GLU A 677 25.23 -0.91 -4.16
C GLU A 677 26.29 -1.37 -5.18
N HIS A 678 26.90 -2.54 -4.94
CA HIS A 678 27.96 -3.10 -5.79
C HIS A 678 27.44 -3.96 -6.97
N GLU A 679 26.20 -4.44 -6.91
CA GLU A 679 25.54 -5.20 -7.99
C GLU A 679 24.95 -4.32 -9.10
N SER A 680 24.47 -3.12 -8.76
CA SER A 680 23.82 -2.24 -9.72
C SER A 680 24.81 -1.62 -10.72
N CYS A 681 24.62 -1.87 -12.03
CA CYS A 681 25.45 -1.28 -13.10
C CYS A 681 25.22 0.24 -13.27
N VAL A 682 24.14 0.77 -12.67
CA VAL A 682 23.79 2.19 -12.63
C VAL A 682 24.05 2.69 -11.21
N SER A 683 25.31 2.99 -10.89
CA SER A 683 25.66 3.59 -9.62
C SER A 683 25.14 5.04 -9.56
N THR A 684 23.90 5.25 -9.12
CA THR A 684 23.39 6.59 -8.75
C THR A 684 23.92 7.05 -7.39
N SER A 685 24.59 6.18 -6.63
CA SER A 685 25.33 6.59 -5.43
C SER A 685 26.58 7.36 -5.84
N THR A 686 26.60 8.65 -5.57
CA THR A 686 27.78 9.51 -5.72
C THR A 686 28.83 9.23 -4.63
N ARG A 687 29.34 7.98 -4.59
CA ARG A 687 30.62 7.50 -3.99
C ARG A 687 30.44 6.46 -2.86
N PRO A 688 31.15 5.32 -2.90
CA PRO A 688 31.51 4.58 -1.69
C PRO A 688 32.55 5.40 -0.93
N ARG A 689 32.13 6.09 0.14
CA ARG A 689 33.03 6.91 0.99
C ARG A 689 33.58 6.15 2.20
N THR A 690 33.16 4.91 2.38
CA THR A 690 33.51 4.07 3.53
C THR A 690 33.72 2.62 3.12
N ALA A 691 34.52 1.89 3.89
CA ALA A 691 34.80 0.47 3.65
C ALA A 691 33.56 -0.39 3.97
N SER A 692 32.71 -0.60 2.95
CA SER A 692 31.52 -1.46 3.03
C SER A 692 31.90 -2.94 3.08
N SER A 693 30.94 -3.80 3.44
CA SER A 693 31.21 -5.24 3.57
C SER A 693 31.82 -5.89 2.31
N PRO A 694 31.34 -5.63 1.07
CA PRO A 694 31.96 -6.19 -0.13
C PRO A 694 33.42 -5.76 -0.31
N ILE A 695 33.75 -4.50 0.01
CA ILE A 695 35.11 -3.96 -0.07
C ILE A 695 36.02 -4.61 0.97
N LEU A 696 35.53 -4.81 2.20
CA LEU A 696 36.31 -5.46 3.26
C LEU A 696 36.63 -6.92 2.94
N PHE A 697 35.67 -7.67 2.38
CA PHE A 697 35.94 -9.03 1.91
C PHE A 697 36.89 -9.03 0.71
N ALA A 698 36.71 -8.12 -0.25
CA ALA A 698 37.62 -7.98 -1.37
C ALA A 698 39.05 -7.63 -0.93
N TRP A 699 39.22 -6.87 0.14
CA TRP A 699 40.55 -6.51 0.67
C TRP A 699 41.31 -7.72 1.22
N GLU A 700 40.61 -8.72 1.73
CA GLU A 700 41.22 -9.99 2.15
C GLU A 700 41.86 -10.74 0.96
N GLU A 701 41.29 -10.62 -0.23
CA GLU A 701 41.77 -11.24 -1.48
C GLU A 701 42.74 -10.34 -2.27
N HIS A 702 42.54 -9.02 -2.15
CA HIS A 702 43.26 -7.99 -2.88
C HIS A 702 43.83 -6.94 -1.92
N PRO A 703 45.04 -7.16 -1.34
CA PRO A 703 45.68 -6.24 -0.39
C PRO A 703 45.87 -4.81 -0.91
N ALA A 704 45.85 -4.62 -2.23
CA ALA A 704 45.90 -3.31 -2.90
C ALA A 704 44.73 -2.38 -2.52
N LEU A 705 43.62 -2.91 -1.98
CA LEU A 705 42.51 -2.12 -1.45
C LEU A 705 42.87 -1.38 -0.13
N GLY A 706 43.83 -1.89 0.64
CA GLY A 706 44.20 -1.31 1.94
C GLY A 706 44.59 0.17 1.85
N PRO A 707 45.55 0.54 0.98
CA PRO A 707 45.91 1.94 0.76
C PRO A 707 44.77 2.83 0.23
N LEU A 708 43.73 2.26 -0.42
CA LEU A 708 42.55 3.03 -0.86
C LEU A 708 41.61 3.32 0.33
N ILE A 709 41.42 2.31 1.19
CA ILE A 709 40.61 2.39 2.40
C ILE A 709 41.23 3.37 3.40
N GLU A 710 42.56 3.29 3.62
CA GLU A 710 43.28 4.16 4.56
C GLU A 710 43.19 5.64 4.20
N ARG A 711 43.13 5.98 2.91
CA ARG A 711 42.96 7.37 2.45
C ARG A 711 41.51 7.78 2.21
N GLY A 712 40.54 6.94 2.58
CA GLY A 712 39.11 7.24 2.47
C GLY A 712 38.61 7.47 1.04
N PHE A 713 39.17 6.79 0.04
CA PHE A 713 38.79 6.93 -1.38
C PHE A 713 38.79 8.39 -1.87
N THR A 714 39.80 9.16 -1.46
CA THR A 714 39.89 10.60 -1.73
C THR A 714 40.27 10.93 -3.18
N GLU A 715 40.95 10.03 -3.89
CA GLU A 715 41.37 10.26 -5.28
C GLU A 715 40.25 9.91 -6.29
N PRO A 716 40.18 10.60 -7.45
CA PRO A 716 39.08 10.43 -8.41
C PRO A 716 38.93 9.02 -8.98
N GLU A 717 40.02 8.26 -9.06
CA GLU A 717 40.06 6.90 -9.62
C GLU A 717 39.84 5.80 -8.57
N ASP A 718 39.92 6.12 -7.27
CA ASP A 718 39.91 5.13 -6.19
C ASP A 718 38.65 4.28 -6.19
N ILE A 719 37.51 4.90 -6.49
CA ILE A 719 36.20 4.25 -6.53
C ILE A 719 36.12 3.28 -7.72
N ALA A 720 36.65 3.68 -8.87
CA ALA A 720 36.65 2.84 -10.06
C ALA A 720 37.54 1.61 -9.85
N VAL A 721 38.72 1.81 -9.26
CA VAL A 721 39.65 0.72 -8.91
C VAL A 721 39.04 -0.19 -7.84
N ALA A 722 38.44 0.37 -6.79
CA ALA A 722 37.80 -0.42 -5.74
C ALA A 722 36.65 -1.28 -6.29
N ASN A 723 35.79 -0.71 -7.13
CA ASN A 723 34.69 -1.44 -7.75
C ASN A 723 35.18 -2.56 -8.69
N ASP A 724 36.25 -2.33 -9.47
CA ASP A 724 36.87 -3.37 -10.31
C ASP A 724 37.45 -4.51 -9.45
N LEU A 725 38.14 -4.18 -8.36
CA LEU A 725 38.67 -5.18 -7.42
C LEU A 725 37.56 -5.95 -6.71
N VAL A 726 36.46 -5.30 -6.30
CA VAL A 726 35.29 -5.99 -5.71
C VAL A 726 34.68 -6.95 -6.72
N ARG A 727 34.52 -6.55 -7.99
CA ARG A 727 33.98 -7.42 -9.06
C ARG A 727 34.86 -8.63 -9.38
N ARG A 728 36.18 -8.52 -9.18
CA ARG A 728 37.14 -9.62 -9.39
C ARG A 728 37.31 -10.52 -8.17
N SER A 729 36.72 -10.14 -7.04
CA SER A 729 36.74 -10.88 -5.78
C SER A 729 35.45 -11.65 -5.56
N CYS A 730 35.41 -12.50 -4.52
CA CYS A 730 34.15 -13.07 -4.03
C CYS A 730 33.46 -12.21 -2.95
N GLY A 731 33.82 -10.92 -2.84
CA GLY A 731 33.34 -10.02 -1.79
C GLY A 731 31.82 -9.87 -1.73
N ILE A 732 31.14 -9.72 -2.86
CA ILE A 732 29.67 -9.61 -2.92
C ILE A 732 29.00 -10.92 -2.44
N ASN A 733 29.47 -12.07 -2.94
CA ASN A 733 28.92 -13.37 -2.54
C ASN A 733 29.12 -13.63 -1.04
N ARG A 734 30.30 -13.33 -0.49
CA ARG A 734 30.59 -13.46 0.94
C ARG A 734 29.75 -12.49 1.79
N THR A 735 29.42 -11.31 1.28
CA THR A 735 28.45 -10.41 1.93
C THR A 735 27.06 -11.05 2.00
N TRP A 736 26.59 -11.70 0.93
CA TRP A 736 25.31 -12.42 0.93
C TRP A 736 25.28 -13.64 1.85
N GLU A 737 26.37 -14.40 1.92
CA GLU A 737 26.53 -15.48 2.91
C GLU A 737 26.41 -14.91 4.34
N LEU A 738 27.06 -13.77 4.60
CA LEU A 738 26.98 -13.09 5.90
C LEU A 738 25.56 -12.57 6.20
N VAL A 739 24.81 -12.08 5.20
CA VAL A 739 23.38 -11.75 5.34
C VAL A 739 22.60 -12.97 5.80
N HIS A 740 22.77 -14.11 5.13
CA HIS A 740 22.07 -15.36 5.45
C HIS A 740 22.37 -15.80 6.89
N ASP A 741 23.62 -15.66 7.32
CA ASP A 741 24.07 -15.92 8.69
C ASP A 741 23.31 -15.08 9.73
N TYR A 742 23.22 -13.77 9.54
CA TYR A 742 22.51 -12.88 10.47
C TYR A 742 21.00 -13.09 10.45
N VAL A 743 20.42 -13.35 9.27
CA VAL A 743 19.00 -13.69 9.13
C VAL A 743 18.67 -15.00 9.84
N THR A 744 19.50 -16.03 9.68
CA THR A 744 19.34 -17.32 10.35
C THR A 744 19.46 -17.18 11.87
N ARG A 745 20.41 -16.37 12.36
CA ARG A 745 20.50 -16.04 13.79
C ARG A 745 19.26 -15.31 14.30
N ALA A 746 18.63 -14.45 13.49
CA ALA A 746 17.38 -13.77 13.84
C ALA A 746 16.19 -14.74 13.88
N SER A 747 15.99 -15.56 12.85
CA SER A 747 14.91 -16.56 12.79
C SER A 747 15.00 -17.56 13.95
N ASN A 748 16.21 -18.04 14.28
CA ASN A 748 16.45 -18.93 15.43
C ASN A 748 16.03 -18.33 16.78
N LEU A 749 15.94 -17.01 16.92
CA LEU A 749 15.45 -16.36 18.15
C LEU A 749 13.92 -16.40 18.24
N LEU A 750 13.22 -16.47 17.11
CA LEU A 750 11.75 -16.49 17.09
C LEU A 750 11.17 -17.78 17.70
N ARG A 751 11.94 -18.89 17.72
CA ARG A 751 11.53 -20.15 18.37
C ARG A 751 11.20 -20.01 19.85
N TYR A 752 11.74 -18.98 20.49
CA TYR A 752 11.43 -18.72 21.89
C TYR A 752 10.01 -18.14 22.00
N LEU A 753 9.53 -17.34 21.04
CA LEU A 753 8.19 -16.75 21.09
C LEU A 753 7.10 -17.82 20.91
N PRO A 754 5.94 -17.66 21.59
CA PRO A 754 4.80 -18.53 21.38
C PRO A 754 4.24 -18.41 19.96
N ASP A 755 3.64 -19.49 19.51
CA ASP A 755 2.97 -19.62 18.22
C ASP A 755 1.89 -18.55 18.06
N SER A 756 2.06 -17.68 17.06
CA SER A 756 1.14 -16.58 16.75
C SER A 756 1.35 -16.08 15.33
N ASP A 757 0.33 -15.42 14.75
CA ASP A 757 0.42 -14.70 13.47
C ASP A 757 1.61 -13.75 13.43
N SER A 758 1.93 -13.15 14.57
CA SER A 758 2.99 -12.15 14.68
C SER A 758 4.37 -12.78 14.65
N ARG A 759 4.54 -13.96 15.28
CA ARG A 759 5.75 -14.77 15.14
C ARG A 759 5.93 -15.23 13.69
N LEU A 760 4.88 -15.76 13.06
CA LEU A 760 4.92 -16.18 11.66
C LEU A 760 5.28 -15.02 10.73
N ALA A 761 4.68 -13.83 10.94
CA ALA A 761 4.99 -12.65 10.15
C ALA A 761 6.44 -12.17 10.34
N LEU A 762 7.01 -12.29 11.54
CA LEU A 762 8.42 -12.02 11.78
C LEU A 762 9.31 -13.03 11.06
N ASP A 763 8.93 -14.31 11.03
CA ASP A 763 9.69 -15.35 10.34
C ASP A 763 9.64 -15.16 8.82
N LEU A 764 8.46 -14.93 8.24
CA LEU A 764 8.29 -14.56 6.83
C LEU A 764 9.08 -13.30 6.47
N PHE A 765 9.14 -12.33 7.38
CA PHE A 765 9.97 -11.14 7.19
C PHE A 765 11.45 -11.48 7.10
N THR A 766 11.95 -12.41 7.93
CA THR A 766 13.33 -12.90 7.83
C THR A 766 13.59 -13.65 6.52
N GLN A 767 12.68 -14.53 6.12
CA GLN A 767 12.76 -15.27 4.87
C GLN A 767 12.79 -14.32 3.67
N ARG A 768 11.97 -13.27 3.66
CA ARG A 768 11.96 -12.28 2.58
C ARG A 768 13.23 -11.43 2.49
N ILE A 769 13.96 -11.25 3.60
CA ILE A 769 15.30 -10.64 3.54
C ILE A 769 16.28 -11.62 2.89
N ALA A 770 16.16 -12.92 3.20
CA ALA A 770 16.97 -13.97 2.59
C ALA A 770 16.65 -14.18 1.10
N GLU A 771 15.39 -14.33 0.68
CA GLU A 771 14.98 -14.60 -0.72
C GLU A 771 15.39 -13.53 -1.72
N ARG A 772 15.67 -12.30 -1.25
CA ARG A 772 16.20 -11.24 -2.11
C ARG A 772 17.68 -11.45 -2.49
N THR A 773 18.23 -12.64 -2.25
CA THR A 773 19.57 -13.14 -2.65
C THR A 773 19.57 -13.95 -3.95
N SER A 774 18.40 -14.42 -4.41
CA SER A 774 18.28 -15.38 -5.53
C SER A 774 17.67 -14.81 -6.79
#